data_AF-A0A7W0SY23-F1
#
_entry.id   AF-A0A7W0SY23-F1
#
_cell.length_a   1.000
_cell.length_b   1.000
_cell.length_c   1.000
_cell.angle_alpha   90.00
_cell.angle_beta   90.00
_cell.angle_gamma   90.00
#
_symmetry.space_group_name_H-M   'P 1'
#
loop_
_entity.id
_entity.type
_entity.pdbx_description
1 polymer ?
#
loop_
_entity_poly.entity_id
_entity_poly.type
_entity_poly.pdbx_seq_one_letter_code
_entity_poly.pdbx_strand_id
1 'polypeptide(L)'
;MLVLFVAACGDNAPSSPKDDAGPEAGLTCTAPEIACNGVCLDPTSDEANCGACGTTCAAGETCSAGDCQTTVTCTSPETACNNTCVNPTIDEANCGTCGTTCSANQSCIAGSCVTTVACTSPEVNCNNVCKNTQTDEQNCGTCGNTCSNTQTCVAGSCQTTVTCTSPEMDCNNVCRNTQTDEMNCGTCGNTCSSTQTCVSGTCQTTVSCTSPEMDCNNVCVNPTNDEANCGTCGTTCGSNQECLNSVCVPVCTSPEQLCGNACFDTTNDEQHCGNCTTVCAADETCTNSVCVDTCTAPEQFCNNACINTTADDANCGACGALCPANTFCQNSVCLPVCNAPSQLCGSNCINTTTDPNNCGGCGQACSSDKVCSNSQCVCPSGQTLCNGTCFDLTSDEAHCGSCTTVCNATTETCNAGNCELICTLPERDCGGTTCTNTNTNNDNCGACGNDCDALGPFRVCTGGQCLLTCTGGTSACGNTCVNFQTDAANCGTCGNACASGELCSSGVCEPDCVAPTTLCNGICANFADDEANCGTCGNSCGTNGVCTNGACSCPSTFPNTCPSGCTNTNTDPGNCGPSCTPCGLGQQCDNGVCCGGTETNCAGACTTVADDENNCGACGVVCGVGETCTNGSCDCSFGQTLCPPANGQPASCKTTISDPAACGPTCTVCSGATPFCVSNGCAATCPAPLEACGNQCINKKSDNNNCGTCGTVCGPGTGCSDGLCVNAIAVGPDPAKCVGGGPPIVVPTGPGETTCAGSLGAVTFRFGLCSCTNVGPLGHDLLVDAFDSRVGPYKDTVPARLGGGIGVNGTIQSTANIEAFGEMWVFGSQGQTTKGDVLVHGRFFNRGKFDYSDLVSINEATLGRCAIGGSGCISNATCLGAGNSCVFTGAAGGESASIGGPITKGGGNFTATVSGLLTSTTTACNALPSGFTAGACQQTAFAMTPPCDCNPGNPTPADNQLIPVRAIVQHFSNPANNDNALIGLNSNVLTNPNGAQRLDLPCGNYYLDQINTSNATTIVVHGRTAIYIGGSIVVSQQIIFDLDPDATLDIFVAGVMKTSNTVTVGNPAYPRLSRMYFGSSGCLGSGACGSNADCCSGVCSAGQCAGGAGGNIGETVGLSGTANLNGLFYAGHGTVRVTNPLTMHGAIFANYYDSVRSTIHFDKGAVDNGDECPPPVGNCTDCRDCDNQACVNGQCAQCTDDSQCCSPLRCVNGSCEL
;
A
#
# COMPACT_ATOMS: atom_id res chain seq x y z
N MET A 1 8.62 -82.52 17.70
CA MET A 1 9.38 -83.08 16.56
C MET A 1 8.80 -82.48 15.31
N LEU A 2 9.61 -81.78 14.50
CA LEU A 2 9.32 -81.25 13.14
C LEU A 2 8.09 -80.34 12.90
N VAL A 3 8.36 -79.20 12.23
CA VAL A 3 7.67 -78.68 11.01
C VAL A 3 6.39 -77.81 11.10
N LEU A 4 6.62 -76.53 10.72
CA LEU A 4 5.83 -75.56 9.92
C LEU A 4 4.47 -74.94 10.39
N PHE A 5 4.50 -73.59 10.36
CA PHE A 5 3.52 -72.61 9.81
C PHE A 5 2.30 -72.06 10.59
N VAL A 6 2.46 -70.78 10.99
CA VAL A 6 1.60 -69.60 10.68
C VAL A 6 0.26 -69.38 11.41
N ALA A 7 0.27 -68.31 12.24
CA ALA A 7 -0.74 -67.25 12.50
C ALA A 7 -2.20 -67.63 12.93
N ALA A 8 -2.94 -66.83 13.70
CA ALA A 8 -2.73 -65.53 14.37
C ALA A 8 -3.34 -65.61 15.82
N CYS A 9 -3.37 -64.64 16.75
CA CYS A 9 -3.29 -63.17 16.73
C CYS A 9 -2.66 -62.65 18.05
N GLY A 10 -2.51 -61.32 18.23
CA GLY A 10 -2.50 -60.69 19.56
C GLY A 10 -1.35 -59.73 19.89
N ASP A 11 -1.49 -58.48 19.43
CA ASP A 11 -1.16 -57.19 20.09
C ASP A 11 0.24 -56.83 20.65
N ASN A 12 0.55 -55.53 20.46
CA ASN A 12 1.47 -54.65 21.20
C ASN A 12 3.00 -54.70 20.98
N ALA A 13 3.47 -53.61 20.34
CA ALA A 13 4.71 -52.84 20.59
C ALA A 13 6.08 -53.56 20.58
N PRO A 14 6.88 -53.39 19.50
CA PRO A 14 8.30 -53.75 19.47
C PRO A 14 9.24 -52.58 19.80
N SER A 15 10.39 -52.89 20.41
CA SER A 15 11.62 -52.11 20.30
C SER A 15 12.83 -53.03 20.56
N SER A 16 14.04 -52.66 20.08
CA SER A 16 15.31 -53.42 20.18
C SER A 16 15.45 -54.65 19.23
N PRO A 17 16.65 -55.01 18.73
CA PRO A 17 17.81 -54.19 18.33
C PRO A 17 18.62 -54.68 17.08
N LYS A 18 19.74 -53.98 16.79
CA LYS A 18 21.00 -54.37 16.10
C LYS A 18 21.14 -54.37 14.56
N ASP A 19 22.13 -53.60 14.11
CA ASP A 19 23.39 -53.95 13.38
C ASP A 19 23.30 -55.11 12.35
N ASP A 20 23.72 -55.01 11.08
CA ASP A 20 25.05 -54.57 10.59
C ASP A 20 25.05 -54.28 9.06
N ALA A 21 25.55 -53.12 8.63
CA ALA A 21 26.07 -52.83 7.28
C ALA A 21 26.75 -51.45 7.24
N GLY A 22 28.09 -51.40 7.32
CA GLY A 22 28.83 -50.13 7.40
C GLY A 22 29.28 -49.54 6.05
N PRO A 23 29.37 -48.21 5.92
CA PRO A 23 30.31 -47.52 5.06
C PRO A 23 31.59 -47.10 5.84
N GLU A 24 32.44 -46.29 5.20
CA GLU A 24 33.76 -45.88 5.69
C GLU A 24 33.70 -44.89 6.86
N ALA A 25 34.84 -44.68 7.55
CA ALA A 25 34.93 -43.80 8.70
C ALA A 25 34.74 -42.32 8.31
N GLY A 26 33.51 -41.83 8.44
CA GLY A 26 33.18 -40.42 8.24
C GLY A 26 33.91 -39.54 9.24
N LEU A 27 34.60 -38.52 8.72
CA LEU A 27 35.23 -37.48 9.53
C LEU A 27 34.16 -36.66 10.24
N THR A 28 34.09 -36.75 11.57
CA THR A 28 33.15 -35.99 12.39
C THR A 28 33.72 -34.61 12.70
N CYS A 29 33.26 -33.60 11.96
CA CYS A 29 33.59 -32.20 12.21
C CYS A 29 32.70 -31.64 13.33
N THR A 30 33.25 -30.70 14.11
CA THR A 30 32.51 -29.95 15.13
C THR A 30 31.93 -28.68 14.52
N ALA A 31 30.63 -28.44 14.72
CA ALA A 31 29.97 -27.25 14.19
C ALA A 31 30.71 -25.96 14.60
N PRO A 32 30.88 -24.97 13.69
CA PRO A 32 30.22 -24.86 12.38
C PRO A 32 30.81 -25.71 11.23
N GLU A 33 31.97 -26.35 11.41
CA GLU A 33 32.66 -27.06 10.32
C GLU A 33 31.89 -28.27 9.75
N ILE A 34 32.02 -28.50 8.43
CA ILE A 34 31.44 -29.65 7.73
C ILE A 34 32.49 -30.49 7.00
N ALA A 35 32.17 -31.78 6.77
CA ALA A 35 33.09 -32.77 6.23
C ALA A 35 33.15 -32.77 4.70
N CYS A 36 34.06 -31.99 4.12
CA CYS A 36 34.25 -31.84 2.68
C CYS A 36 35.36 -32.76 2.16
N ASN A 37 34.97 -33.80 1.40
CA ASN A 37 35.89 -34.78 0.79
C ASN A 37 36.90 -35.44 1.77
N GLY A 38 36.56 -35.52 3.06
CA GLY A 38 37.44 -36.06 4.10
C GLY A 38 38.35 -35.05 4.79
N VAL A 39 38.03 -33.75 4.70
CA VAL A 39 38.64 -32.66 5.49
C VAL A 39 37.52 -31.85 6.15
N CYS A 40 37.71 -31.37 7.38
CA CYS A 40 36.79 -30.41 8.00
C CYS A 40 37.12 -29.01 7.51
N LEU A 41 36.11 -28.31 7.00
CA LEU A 41 36.20 -26.94 6.50
C LEU A 41 34.98 -26.17 7.01
N ASP A 42 35.17 -24.90 7.37
CA ASP A 42 34.09 -24.04 7.83
C ASP A 42 33.30 -23.49 6.62
N PRO A 43 32.06 -23.95 6.39
CA PRO A 43 31.27 -23.48 5.25
C PRO A 43 30.78 -22.05 5.44
N THR A 44 30.93 -21.45 6.63
CA THR A 44 30.50 -20.08 6.91
C THR A 44 31.55 -19.02 6.54
N SER A 45 32.79 -19.42 6.27
CA SER A 45 33.90 -18.52 5.94
C SER A 45 34.85 -19.00 4.81
N ASP A 46 34.84 -20.29 4.43
CA ASP A 46 35.70 -20.80 3.34
C ASP A 46 35.14 -20.43 1.94
N GLU A 47 35.79 -19.48 1.27
CA GLU A 47 35.47 -19.03 -0.11
C GLU A 47 35.47 -20.15 -1.17
N ALA A 48 36.07 -21.33 -0.89
CA ALA A 48 36.07 -22.49 -1.78
C ALA A 48 34.95 -23.51 -1.48
N ASN A 49 34.29 -23.42 -0.31
CA ASN A 49 33.31 -24.38 0.21
C ASN A 49 32.10 -23.70 0.87
N CYS A 50 31.73 -22.51 0.40
CA CYS A 50 30.78 -21.63 1.08
C CYS A 50 29.35 -22.22 1.08
N GLY A 51 28.78 -22.40 2.27
CA GLY A 51 27.48 -23.05 2.50
C GLY A 51 27.47 -24.56 2.24
N ALA A 52 28.26 -25.04 1.27
CA ALA A 52 28.42 -26.45 0.95
C ALA A 52 29.78 -26.76 0.29
N CYS A 53 30.24 -28.00 0.49
CA CYS A 53 31.50 -28.51 -0.03
C CYS A 53 31.65 -28.36 -1.55
N GLY A 54 32.68 -27.65 -1.98
CA GLY A 54 32.98 -27.36 -3.39
C GLY A 54 32.23 -26.16 -3.98
N THR A 55 31.42 -25.44 -3.20
CA THR A 55 30.83 -24.15 -3.61
C THR A 55 31.89 -23.05 -3.52
N THR A 56 32.61 -22.85 -4.62
CA THR A 56 33.56 -21.73 -4.75
C THR A 56 32.84 -20.46 -5.17
N CYS A 57 33.03 -19.36 -4.44
CA CYS A 57 32.40 -18.06 -4.74
C CYS A 57 32.88 -17.46 -6.07
N ALA A 58 32.08 -16.61 -6.71
CA ALA A 58 32.46 -15.98 -7.96
C ALA A 58 33.53 -14.90 -7.74
N ALA A 59 34.26 -14.54 -8.80
CA ALA A 59 35.37 -13.58 -8.71
C ALA A 59 34.87 -12.15 -8.37
N GLY A 60 34.90 -11.81 -7.08
CA GLY A 60 34.37 -10.56 -6.51
C GLY A 60 33.43 -10.76 -5.30
N GLU A 61 33.07 -12.01 -4.99
CA GLU A 61 32.29 -12.43 -3.83
C GLU A 61 33.20 -13.08 -2.76
N THR A 62 32.85 -12.90 -1.49
CA THR A 62 33.50 -13.55 -0.34
C THR A 62 32.46 -14.33 0.46
N CYS A 63 32.87 -15.42 1.10
CA CYS A 63 31.98 -16.23 1.93
C CYS A 63 31.67 -15.54 3.26
N SER A 64 30.39 -15.42 3.61
CA SER A 64 29.96 -14.94 4.92
C SER A 64 28.67 -15.66 5.36
N ALA A 65 28.67 -16.19 6.58
CA ALA A 65 27.56 -16.93 7.21
C ALA A 65 27.03 -18.16 6.43
N GLY A 66 27.68 -18.56 5.34
CA GLY A 66 27.27 -19.67 4.47
C GLY A 66 26.88 -19.26 3.05
N ASP A 67 26.81 -17.96 2.75
CA ASP A 67 26.51 -17.45 1.41
C ASP A 67 27.72 -16.73 0.78
N CYS A 68 27.89 -16.90 -0.52
CA CYS A 68 28.81 -16.08 -1.32
C CYS A 68 28.17 -14.71 -1.54
N GLN A 69 28.67 -13.68 -0.84
CA GLN A 69 28.05 -12.35 -0.83
C GLN A 69 28.88 -11.33 -1.61
N THR A 70 28.19 -10.52 -2.41
CA THR A 70 28.76 -9.41 -3.21
C THR A 70 28.94 -8.12 -2.42
N THR A 71 28.44 -8.06 -1.19
CA THR A 71 28.49 -6.88 -0.30
C THR A 71 28.71 -7.38 1.12
N VAL A 72 29.83 -7.00 1.74
CA VAL A 72 30.20 -7.52 3.07
C VAL A 72 29.58 -6.67 4.18
N THR A 73 28.75 -7.26 5.03
CA THR A 73 28.22 -6.63 6.26
C THR A 73 29.22 -6.78 7.41
N CYS A 74 29.74 -5.65 7.90
CA CYS A 74 30.71 -5.62 8.99
C CYS A 74 30.04 -5.26 10.32
N THR A 75 30.40 -5.96 11.39
CA THR A 75 29.97 -5.64 12.76
C THR A 75 30.84 -4.53 13.34
N SER A 76 30.22 -3.60 14.09
CA SER A 76 30.93 -2.47 14.72
C SER A 76 32.03 -2.99 15.66
N PRO A 77 33.26 -2.44 15.63
CA PRO A 77 33.67 -1.16 15.03
C PRO A 77 34.17 -1.22 13.56
N GLU A 78 33.95 -2.32 12.84
CA GLU A 78 34.45 -2.47 11.47
C GLU A 78 33.52 -1.86 10.41
N THR A 79 34.05 -1.57 9.23
CA THR A 79 33.33 -0.91 8.12
C THR A 79 33.72 -1.54 6.79
N ALA A 80 32.74 -1.67 5.90
CA ALA A 80 32.91 -2.33 4.60
C ALA A 80 33.60 -1.40 3.59
N CYS A 81 34.85 -1.68 3.26
CA CYS A 81 35.63 -0.91 2.31
C CYS A 81 36.12 -1.81 1.17
N ASN A 82 35.59 -1.60 -0.05
CA ASN A 82 35.89 -2.40 -1.25
C ASN A 82 35.74 -3.93 -1.04
N ASN A 83 34.62 -4.36 -0.46
CA ASN A 83 34.33 -5.76 -0.12
C ASN A 83 35.34 -6.42 0.85
N THR A 84 35.86 -5.66 1.81
CA THR A 84 36.58 -6.22 2.96
C THR A 84 36.18 -5.43 4.21
N CYS A 85 35.98 -6.13 5.34
CA CYS A 85 35.85 -5.46 6.62
C CYS A 85 37.20 -4.97 7.08
N VAL A 86 37.28 -3.66 7.33
CA VAL A 86 38.44 -2.99 7.89
C VAL A 86 37.95 -2.11 9.02
N ASN A 87 38.73 -1.99 10.10
CA ASN A 87 38.37 -1.13 11.20
C ASN A 87 38.89 0.30 10.93
N PRO A 88 38.05 1.26 10.48
CA PRO A 88 38.52 2.59 10.11
C PRO A 88 39.07 3.39 11.30
N THR A 89 38.92 2.90 12.54
CA THR A 89 39.52 3.56 13.71
C THR A 89 41.01 3.27 13.87
N ILE A 90 41.54 2.21 13.24
CA ILE A 90 42.93 1.72 13.37
C ILE A 90 43.59 1.28 12.04
N ASP A 91 42.83 1.08 10.96
CA ASP A 91 43.36 0.69 9.66
C ASP A 91 44.07 1.87 8.95
N GLU A 92 45.36 1.71 8.62
CA GLU A 92 46.16 2.78 8.02
C GLU A 92 45.85 3.05 6.53
N ALA A 93 45.09 2.18 5.85
CA ALA A 93 44.68 2.34 4.46
C ALA A 93 43.28 2.96 4.31
N ASN A 94 42.45 2.90 5.35
CA ASN A 94 41.03 3.27 5.39
C ASN A 94 40.69 4.13 6.61
N CYS A 95 41.61 4.99 7.04
CA CYS A 95 41.53 5.67 8.32
C CYS A 95 40.45 6.74 8.36
N GLY A 96 39.50 6.60 9.28
CA GLY A 96 38.32 7.45 9.41
C GLY A 96 37.24 7.18 8.34
N THR A 97 37.65 6.95 7.09
CA THR A 97 36.77 6.52 5.99
C THR A 97 37.48 5.62 4.99
N CYS A 98 36.72 4.78 4.28
CA CYS A 98 37.23 3.88 3.25
C CYS A 98 38.12 4.58 2.21
N GLY A 99 39.28 3.98 1.93
CA GLY A 99 40.29 4.50 0.99
C GLY A 99 41.13 5.68 1.50
N THR A 100 40.91 6.16 2.73
CA THR A 100 41.73 7.22 3.34
C THR A 100 43.04 6.65 3.88
N THR A 101 44.01 6.44 3.00
CA THR A 101 45.35 5.98 3.37
C THR A 101 46.14 7.10 4.07
N CYS A 102 46.69 6.81 5.25
CA CYS A 102 47.55 7.74 5.98
C CYS A 102 48.85 8.03 5.23
N SER A 103 49.35 9.26 5.31
CA SER A 103 50.62 9.60 4.67
C SER A 103 51.79 8.95 5.40
N ALA A 104 52.89 8.68 4.69
CA ALA A 104 54.09 8.12 5.31
C ALA A 104 54.52 8.91 6.56
N ASN A 105 54.72 8.20 7.67
CA ASN A 105 54.91 8.71 9.05
C ASN A 105 53.63 9.20 9.78
N GLN A 106 52.44 8.73 9.37
CA GLN A 106 51.20 8.77 10.16
C GLN A 106 50.63 7.36 10.35
N SER A 107 49.90 7.16 11.45
CA SER A 107 49.13 5.94 11.72
C SER A 107 47.70 6.28 12.11
N CYS A 108 46.78 5.34 11.88
CA CYS A 108 45.39 5.56 12.26
C CYS A 108 45.17 5.31 13.76
N ILE A 109 44.65 6.32 14.45
CA ILE A 109 44.17 6.17 15.84
C ILE A 109 42.84 6.92 15.95
N ALA A 110 41.81 6.24 16.46
CA ALA A 110 40.44 6.77 16.61
C ALA A 110 39.87 7.41 15.34
N GLY A 111 40.20 6.88 14.16
CA GLY A 111 39.71 7.37 12.87
C GLY A 111 40.40 8.63 12.37
N SER A 112 41.63 8.91 12.84
CA SER A 112 42.44 10.02 12.36
C SER A 112 43.90 9.61 12.16
N CYS A 113 44.48 10.02 11.03
CA CYS A 113 45.90 9.82 10.72
C CYS A 113 46.78 10.75 11.59
N VAL A 114 47.29 10.22 12.70
CA VAL A 114 48.10 10.97 13.67
C VAL A 114 49.60 10.70 13.46
N THR A 115 50.44 11.72 13.69
CA THR A 115 51.89 11.68 13.45
C THR A 115 52.71 11.13 14.63
N THR A 116 52.09 10.77 15.75
CA THR A 116 52.79 10.32 16.97
C THR A 116 51.99 9.26 17.74
N VAL A 117 52.36 7.99 17.58
CA VAL A 117 51.91 6.90 18.47
C VAL A 117 52.61 7.03 19.82
N ALA A 118 51.83 7.05 20.91
CA ALA A 118 52.31 7.19 22.28
C ALA A 118 52.21 5.86 23.04
N CYS A 119 53.32 5.10 23.08
CA CYS A 119 53.39 3.84 23.81
C CYS A 119 53.53 4.07 25.32
N THR A 120 52.93 3.18 26.12
CA THR A 120 53.06 3.18 27.59
C THR A 120 54.29 2.37 28.01
N SER A 121 55.07 2.92 28.94
CA SER A 121 56.29 2.27 29.46
C SER A 121 55.97 0.89 30.05
N PRO A 122 56.70 -0.19 29.70
CA PRO A 122 58.07 -0.19 29.14
C PRO A 122 58.17 -0.21 27.61
N GLU A 123 57.08 -0.04 26.87
CA GLU A 123 57.09 -0.14 25.40
C GLU A 123 57.52 1.17 24.73
N VAL A 124 58.20 1.04 23.59
CA VAL A 124 58.72 2.16 22.79
C VAL A 124 58.12 2.10 21.38
N ASN A 125 57.82 3.26 20.81
CA ASN A 125 57.35 3.38 19.43
C ASN A 125 58.50 3.04 18.47
N CYS A 126 58.38 1.90 17.79
CA CYS A 126 59.34 1.37 16.83
C CYS A 126 58.72 1.31 15.44
N ASN A 127 58.88 2.41 14.68
CA ASN A 127 58.25 2.64 13.39
C ASN A 127 56.73 2.41 13.45
N ASN A 128 56.08 3.16 14.35
CA ASN A 128 54.65 3.18 14.65
C ASN A 128 54.05 1.91 15.31
N VAL A 129 54.83 0.84 15.49
CA VAL A 129 54.44 -0.30 16.32
C VAL A 129 55.06 -0.16 17.72
N CYS A 130 54.24 -0.23 18.78
CA CYS A 130 54.77 -0.33 20.14
C CYS A 130 55.48 -1.69 20.32
N LYS A 131 56.75 -1.64 20.72
CA LYS A 131 57.56 -2.84 21.00
C LYS A 131 58.20 -2.72 22.37
N ASN A 132 58.16 -3.81 23.13
CA ASN A 132 58.88 -3.92 24.39
C ASN A 132 60.38 -4.11 24.13
N THR A 133 61.12 -3.02 24.03
CA THR A 133 62.57 -3.03 23.76
C THR A 133 63.38 -3.72 24.87
N GLN A 134 62.77 -4.07 26.01
CA GLN A 134 63.45 -4.80 27.08
C GLN A 134 63.56 -6.31 26.83
N THR A 135 62.71 -6.87 25.95
CA THR A 135 62.59 -8.32 25.70
C THR A 135 62.48 -8.70 24.22
N ASP A 136 62.13 -7.78 23.32
CA ASP A 136 62.03 -8.05 21.88
C ASP A 136 63.43 -8.22 21.25
N GLU A 137 63.76 -9.45 20.83
CA GLU A 137 65.03 -9.79 20.16
C GLU A 137 65.27 -9.04 18.84
N GLN A 138 64.23 -8.45 18.24
CA GLN A 138 64.31 -7.71 16.98
C GLN A 138 64.45 -6.18 17.20
N ASN A 139 64.13 -5.69 18.41
CA ASN A 139 64.07 -4.27 18.78
C ASN A 139 64.80 -3.97 20.11
N CYS A 140 65.88 -4.70 20.39
CA CYS A 140 66.42 -4.77 21.75
C CYS A 140 67.17 -3.51 22.18
N GLY A 141 66.73 -2.88 23.26
CA GLY A 141 67.24 -1.61 23.79
C GLY A 141 66.85 -0.38 22.97
N THR A 142 66.81 -0.51 21.63
CA THR A 142 66.28 0.49 20.70
C THR A 142 65.62 -0.18 19.50
N CYS A 143 64.61 0.47 18.94
CA CYS A 143 63.91 0.06 17.73
C CYS A 143 64.86 -0.30 16.56
N GLY A 144 64.58 -1.43 15.90
CA GLY A 144 65.39 -1.97 14.80
C GLY A 144 66.73 -2.59 15.21
N ASN A 145 67.09 -2.62 16.50
CA ASN A 145 68.33 -3.26 16.97
C ASN A 145 68.10 -4.76 17.20
N THR A 146 68.18 -5.53 16.11
CA THR A 146 68.03 -6.99 16.14
C THR A 146 69.27 -7.68 16.70
N CYS A 147 69.07 -8.58 17.65
CA CYS A 147 70.13 -9.41 18.23
C CYS A 147 70.64 -10.44 17.21
N SER A 148 71.95 -10.75 17.26
CA SER A 148 72.51 -11.77 16.37
C SER A 148 72.06 -13.18 16.78
N ASN A 149 72.16 -14.15 15.87
CA ASN A 149 71.68 -15.54 16.01
C ASN A 149 72.26 -16.35 17.20
N THR A 150 73.08 -15.74 18.05
CA THR A 150 73.65 -16.31 19.27
C THR A 150 73.50 -15.34 20.46
N GLN A 151 72.47 -14.49 20.45
CA GLN A 151 72.16 -13.49 21.48
C GLN A 151 70.64 -13.36 21.67
N THR A 152 70.21 -13.24 22.93
CA THR A 152 68.82 -12.95 23.30
C THR A 152 68.72 -11.56 23.92
N CYS A 153 67.56 -10.91 23.78
CA CYS A 153 67.31 -9.62 24.41
C CYS A 153 66.96 -9.79 25.89
N VAL A 154 67.78 -9.21 26.77
CA VAL A 154 67.52 -9.18 28.21
C VAL A 154 67.71 -7.76 28.74
N ALA A 155 66.65 -7.19 29.32
CA ALA A 155 66.61 -5.85 29.89
C ALA A 155 67.12 -4.72 28.96
N GLY A 156 66.90 -4.86 27.65
CA GLY A 156 67.30 -3.87 26.65
C GLY A 156 68.75 -3.99 26.19
N SER A 157 69.34 -5.19 26.23
CA SER A 157 70.63 -5.48 25.62
C SER A 157 70.69 -6.90 25.05
N CYS A 158 71.24 -7.04 23.85
CA CYS A 158 71.50 -8.34 23.22
C CYS A 158 72.70 -9.01 23.91
N GLN A 159 72.47 -10.09 24.65
CA GLN A 159 73.52 -10.78 25.41
C GLN A 159 73.75 -12.21 24.91
N THR A 160 75.02 -12.60 24.80
CA THR A 160 75.48 -13.93 24.36
C THR A 160 75.41 -15.00 25.47
N THR A 161 74.79 -14.69 26.61
CA THR A 161 74.88 -15.50 27.82
C THR A 161 73.57 -15.39 28.58
N VAL A 162 72.75 -16.44 28.49
CA VAL A 162 71.42 -16.47 29.09
C VAL A 162 71.57 -16.55 30.61
N THR A 163 71.17 -15.49 31.32
CA THR A 163 71.25 -15.44 32.79
C THR A 163 69.90 -15.87 33.37
N CYS A 164 69.63 -17.18 33.36
CA CYS A 164 68.39 -17.73 33.90
C CYS A 164 68.23 -17.37 35.39
N THR A 165 67.06 -16.82 35.74
CA THR A 165 66.71 -16.50 37.13
C THR A 165 66.01 -17.68 37.79
N SER A 166 66.39 -18.00 39.03
CA SER A 166 65.78 -19.06 39.84
C SER A 166 64.25 -18.99 39.81
N PRO A 167 63.52 -20.10 39.53
CA PRO A 167 63.97 -21.50 39.63
C PRO A 167 64.67 -22.08 38.39
N GLU A 168 64.89 -21.30 37.32
CA GLU A 168 65.38 -21.83 36.05
C GLU A 168 66.91 -21.91 35.95
N MET A 169 67.40 -22.89 35.20
CA MET A 169 68.82 -23.15 34.93
C MET A 169 69.09 -23.19 33.42
N ASP A 170 70.27 -22.72 33.00
CA ASP A 170 70.68 -22.79 31.59
C ASP A 170 71.06 -24.23 31.20
N CYS A 171 70.28 -24.80 30.27
CA CYS A 171 70.47 -26.13 29.71
C CYS A 171 70.83 -26.07 28.22
N ASN A 172 72.03 -25.52 27.93
CA ASN A 172 72.61 -25.28 26.60
C ASN A 172 71.99 -24.09 25.84
N ASN A 173 72.15 -22.89 26.39
CA ASN A 173 71.58 -21.62 25.90
C ASN A 173 70.05 -21.57 25.92
N VAL A 174 69.40 -22.36 26.78
CA VAL A 174 67.94 -22.41 26.92
C VAL A 174 67.61 -22.61 28.39
N CYS A 175 66.88 -21.67 28.99
CA CYS A 175 66.40 -21.85 30.36
C CYS A 175 65.41 -23.02 30.43
N ARG A 176 65.63 -23.91 31.40
CA ARG A 176 64.68 -24.95 31.79
C ARG A 176 64.41 -24.83 33.28
N ASN A 177 63.15 -24.96 33.67
CA ASN A 177 62.78 -25.03 35.07
C ASN A 177 63.15 -26.41 35.62
N THR A 178 64.38 -26.54 36.13
CA THR A 178 64.88 -27.80 36.69
C THR A 178 64.14 -28.23 37.95
N GLN A 179 63.13 -27.50 38.43
CA GLN A 179 62.26 -27.96 39.51
C GLN A 179 61.03 -28.75 39.04
N THR A 180 60.63 -28.64 37.76
CA THR A 180 59.41 -29.27 37.20
C THR A 180 59.62 -29.97 35.85
N ASP A 181 60.70 -29.68 35.12
CA ASP A 181 61.01 -30.32 33.83
C ASP A 181 61.44 -31.79 34.02
N GLU A 182 60.58 -32.73 33.61
CA GLU A 182 60.82 -34.18 33.72
C GLU A 182 62.02 -34.70 32.92
N MET A 183 62.53 -33.94 31.94
CA MET A 183 63.75 -34.27 31.19
C MET A 183 65.03 -33.62 31.78
N ASN A 184 64.89 -32.60 32.61
CA ASN A 184 65.98 -31.79 33.18
C ASN A 184 65.88 -31.67 34.72
N CYS A 185 65.39 -32.70 35.39
CA CYS A 185 64.98 -32.63 36.78
C CYS A 185 66.16 -32.51 37.76
N GLY A 186 66.19 -31.42 38.53
CA GLY A 186 67.28 -31.06 39.45
C GLY A 186 68.52 -30.50 38.75
N THR A 187 68.89 -31.09 37.61
CA THR A 187 69.95 -30.62 36.71
C THR A 187 69.63 -30.95 35.25
N CYS A 188 70.11 -30.12 34.33
CA CYS A 188 70.02 -30.34 32.88
C CYS A 188 70.39 -31.78 32.44
N GLY A 189 69.54 -32.38 31.62
CA GLY A 189 69.69 -33.74 31.09
C GLY A 189 69.38 -34.88 32.06
N ASN A 190 68.94 -34.61 33.30
CA ASN A 190 68.51 -35.64 34.24
C ASN A 190 67.02 -35.99 34.05
N THR A 191 66.74 -36.96 33.18
CA THR A 191 65.37 -37.39 32.86
C THR A 191 64.82 -38.39 33.89
N CYS A 192 63.60 -38.17 34.36
CA CYS A 192 62.90 -39.08 35.27
C CYS A 192 62.48 -40.40 34.58
N SER A 193 62.34 -41.48 35.36
CA SER A 193 61.84 -42.74 34.81
C SER A 193 60.33 -42.68 34.58
N SER A 194 59.77 -43.54 33.72
CA SER A 194 58.35 -43.55 33.31
C SER A 194 57.35 -43.94 34.42
N THR A 195 57.74 -43.84 35.69
CA THR A 195 56.91 -43.99 36.89
C THR A 195 57.34 -42.97 37.97
N GLN A 196 57.90 -41.84 37.55
CA GLN A 196 58.40 -40.75 38.40
C GLN A 196 58.19 -39.40 37.71
N THR A 197 57.69 -38.43 38.46
CA THR A 197 57.55 -37.03 37.99
C THR A 197 58.55 -36.13 38.71
N CYS A 198 58.94 -35.04 38.06
CA CYS A 198 59.84 -34.05 38.64
C CYS A 198 59.11 -33.12 39.60
N VAL A 199 59.43 -33.20 40.90
CA VAL A 199 58.89 -32.30 41.92
C VAL A 199 60.04 -31.68 42.71
N SER A 200 60.07 -30.34 42.74
CA SER A 200 61.12 -29.53 43.38
C SER A 200 62.56 -29.95 43.01
N GLY A 201 62.76 -30.43 41.78
CA GLY A 201 64.05 -30.86 41.27
C GLY A 201 64.49 -32.26 41.71
N THR A 202 63.55 -33.11 42.10
CA THR A 202 63.78 -34.54 42.32
C THR A 202 62.72 -35.38 41.64
N CYS A 203 63.14 -36.46 40.96
CA CYS A 203 62.23 -37.46 40.41
C CYS A 203 61.68 -38.33 41.56
N GLN A 204 60.38 -38.25 41.83
CA GLN A 204 59.75 -38.95 42.97
C GLN A 204 58.66 -39.94 42.54
N THR A 205 58.49 -41.02 43.31
CA THR A 205 57.51 -42.10 43.05
C THR A 205 56.22 -42.00 43.87
N THR A 206 56.15 -41.08 44.84
CA THR A 206 55.01 -40.92 45.75
C THR A 206 54.73 -39.43 45.89
N VAL A 207 53.72 -39.00 45.15
CA VAL A 207 53.32 -37.61 45.00
C VAL A 207 52.71 -37.11 46.32
N SER A 208 53.25 -36.01 46.85
CA SER A 208 52.89 -35.45 48.16
C SER A 208 52.26 -34.07 47.99
N CYS A 209 50.95 -34.05 47.68
CA CYS A 209 50.25 -32.81 47.33
C CYS A 209 50.21 -31.80 48.48
N THR A 210 50.51 -30.55 48.15
CA THR A 210 50.41 -29.41 49.08
C THR A 210 49.14 -28.63 48.79
N SER A 211 48.36 -28.36 49.84
CA SER A 211 47.09 -27.63 49.76
C SER A 211 47.20 -26.38 48.85
N PRO A 212 46.29 -26.20 47.87
CA PRO A 212 44.96 -26.83 47.76
C PRO A 212 44.90 -28.24 47.13
N GLU A 213 45.99 -28.74 46.55
CA GLU A 213 46.00 -29.98 45.76
C GLU A 213 45.71 -31.26 46.55
N MET A 214 45.12 -32.26 45.89
CA MET A 214 44.86 -33.60 46.46
C MET A 214 45.35 -34.73 45.54
N ASP A 215 45.70 -35.88 46.14
CA ASP A 215 46.16 -37.08 45.42
C ASP A 215 44.96 -37.85 44.83
N CYS A 216 44.92 -37.93 43.51
CA CYS A 216 43.98 -38.75 42.76
C CYS A 216 44.73 -39.78 41.89
N ASN A 217 45.08 -40.91 42.51
CA ASN A 217 45.80 -42.06 41.92
C ASN A 217 47.28 -41.79 41.53
N ASN A 218 48.04 -41.16 42.44
CA ASN A 218 49.43 -40.71 42.28
C ASN A 218 49.60 -39.50 41.34
N VAL A 219 48.56 -38.68 41.19
CA VAL A 219 48.59 -37.40 40.47
C VAL A 219 48.05 -36.33 41.43
N CYS A 220 48.79 -35.23 41.61
CA CYS A 220 48.19 -34.05 42.23
C CYS A 220 47.27 -33.40 41.23
N VAL A 221 45.99 -33.40 41.55
CA VAL A 221 44.98 -32.58 40.89
C VAL A 221 44.60 -31.48 41.85
N ASN A 222 44.32 -30.27 41.35
CA ASN A 222 43.81 -29.22 42.21
C ASN A 222 42.28 -29.28 42.22
N PRO A 223 41.63 -29.82 43.27
CA PRO A 223 40.19 -30.00 43.28
C PRO A 223 39.43 -28.66 43.29
N THR A 224 40.10 -27.51 43.37
CA THR A 224 39.44 -26.19 43.26
C THR A 224 39.25 -25.72 41.83
N ASN A 225 39.99 -26.25 40.85
CA ASN A 225 39.90 -25.86 39.42
C ASN A 225 40.23 -26.96 38.38
N ASP A 226 40.42 -28.22 38.78
CA ASP A 226 40.55 -29.36 37.87
C ASP A 226 39.16 -29.86 37.44
N GLU A 227 38.81 -29.64 36.16
CA GLU A 227 37.50 -29.99 35.59
C GLU A 227 37.21 -31.50 35.55
N ALA A 228 38.23 -32.35 35.64
CA ALA A 228 38.07 -33.81 35.67
C ALA A 228 37.92 -34.37 37.10
N ASN A 229 38.28 -33.57 38.12
CA ASN A 229 38.40 -33.98 39.52
C ASN A 229 37.80 -32.94 40.49
N CYS A 230 36.76 -32.23 40.07
CA CYS A 230 36.28 -31.05 40.76
C CYS A 230 35.68 -31.38 42.12
N GLY A 231 36.28 -30.83 43.18
CA GLY A 231 35.95 -31.12 44.58
C GLY A 231 36.36 -32.52 45.07
N THR A 232 36.23 -33.58 44.24
CA THR A 232 36.77 -34.91 44.53
C THR A 232 37.23 -35.66 43.27
N CYS A 233 38.20 -36.56 43.44
CA CYS A 233 38.77 -37.40 42.37
C CYS A 233 37.71 -38.04 41.45
N GLY A 234 37.85 -37.85 40.14
CA GLY A 234 36.93 -38.39 39.13
C GLY A 234 35.56 -37.73 39.07
N THR A 235 35.36 -36.58 39.72
CA THR A 235 34.17 -35.73 39.53
C THR A 235 34.40 -34.84 38.32
N THR A 236 34.06 -35.34 37.14
CA THR A 236 34.16 -34.59 35.88
C THR A 236 32.96 -33.66 35.73
N CYS A 237 33.21 -32.39 35.40
CA CYS A 237 32.17 -31.40 35.15
C CYS A 237 31.42 -31.66 33.83
N GLY A 238 30.17 -31.18 33.73
CA GLY A 238 29.36 -31.33 32.53
C GLY A 238 29.91 -30.55 31.33
N SER A 239 29.44 -30.85 30.11
CA SER A 239 29.95 -30.29 28.85
C SER A 239 29.57 -28.82 28.58
N ASN A 240 29.38 -28.02 29.64
CA ASN A 240 29.23 -26.56 29.69
C ASN A 240 29.50 -26.09 31.13
N GLN A 241 30.44 -26.72 31.85
CA GLN A 241 30.76 -26.42 33.25
C GLN A 241 32.27 -26.44 33.53
N GLU A 242 32.78 -25.38 34.15
CA GLU A 242 34.15 -25.32 34.68
C GLU A 242 34.18 -25.74 36.15
N CYS A 243 35.37 -26.07 36.67
CA CYS A 243 35.56 -26.24 38.10
C CYS A 243 35.95 -24.91 38.75
N LEU A 244 35.12 -24.40 39.67
CA LEU A 244 35.40 -23.19 40.41
C LEU A 244 35.16 -23.41 41.91
N ASN A 245 36.20 -23.19 42.72
CA ASN A 245 36.17 -23.36 44.18
C ASN A 245 35.61 -24.73 44.64
N SER A 246 35.97 -25.80 43.93
CA SER A 246 35.54 -27.18 44.21
C SER A 246 34.05 -27.49 43.97
N VAL A 247 33.41 -26.72 43.10
CA VAL A 247 32.08 -26.99 42.56
C VAL A 247 32.14 -26.90 41.04
N CYS A 248 31.51 -27.84 40.33
CA CYS A 248 31.25 -27.68 38.90
C CYS A 248 30.18 -26.62 38.70
N VAL A 249 30.58 -25.45 38.20
CA VAL A 249 29.71 -24.31 37.92
C VAL A 249 29.53 -24.17 36.41
N PRO A 250 28.39 -23.69 35.90
CA PRO A 250 28.24 -23.39 34.49
C PRO A 250 29.32 -22.43 33.96
N VAL A 251 29.88 -22.71 32.78
CA VAL A 251 30.73 -21.75 32.06
C VAL A 251 29.82 -20.71 31.45
N CYS A 252 29.90 -19.47 31.92
CA CYS A 252 29.10 -18.38 31.39
C CYS A 252 29.87 -17.68 30.27
N THR A 253 29.34 -17.76 29.04
CA THR A 253 29.90 -17.07 27.88
C THR A 253 29.31 -15.67 27.80
N SER A 254 30.18 -14.65 27.70
CA SER A 254 29.78 -13.24 27.54
C SER A 254 28.66 -13.10 26.50
N PRO A 255 27.53 -12.45 26.80
CA PRO A 255 27.29 -11.52 27.93
C PRO A 255 26.93 -12.12 29.31
N GLU A 256 26.86 -13.44 29.45
CA GLU A 256 26.47 -14.08 30.72
C GLU A 256 27.53 -14.00 31.81
N GLN A 257 27.10 -13.81 33.08
CA GLN A 257 27.95 -13.88 34.27
C GLN A 257 27.45 -14.98 35.23
N LEU A 258 28.37 -15.63 35.95
CA LEU A 258 28.05 -16.64 36.96
C LEU A 258 27.52 -16.00 38.24
N CYS A 259 26.21 -16.13 38.47
CA CYS A 259 25.52 -15.58 39.63
C CYS A 259 25.15 -16.70 40.60
N GLY A 260 26.06 -16.96 41.54
CA GLY A 260 25.98 -18.10 42.44
C GLY A 260 26.34 -19.40 41.72
N ASN A 261 25.32 -20.17 41.31
CA ASN A 261 25.48 -21.50 40.69
C ASN A 261 24.85 -21.59 39.29
N ALA A 262 24.42 -20.47 38.69
CA ALA A 262 23.81 -20.41 37.36
C ALA A 262 24.32 -19.18 36.60
N CYS A 263 24.33 -19.27 35.26
CA CYS A 263 24.57 -18.13 34.39
C CYS A 263 23.30 -17.33 34.21
N PHE A 264 23.44 -16.00 34.15
CA PHE A 264 22.39 -15.08 33.72
C PHE A 264 23.02 -14.04 32.80
N ASP A 265 22.30 -13.64 31.76
CA ASP A 265 22.76 -12.65 30.79
C ASP A 265 22.79 -11.27 31.45
N THR A 266 23.96 -10.81 31.89
CA THR A 266 24.07 -9.53 32.58
C THR A 266 23.86 -8.32 31.67
N THR A 267 23.57 -8.50 30.37
CA THR A 267 23.16 -7.42 29.47
C THR A 267 21.65 -7.26 29.31
N ASN A 268 20.83 -8.27 29.65
CA ASN A 268 19.36 -8.21 29.52
C ASN A 268 18.55 -8.93 30.64
N ASP A 269 19.17 -9.64 31.57
CA ASP A 269 18.47 -10.22 32.73
C ASP A 269 18.17 -9.16 33.80
N GLU A 270 16.87 -8.89 33.99
CA GLU A 270 16.34 -7.89 34.93
C GLU A 270 16.65 -8.18 36.42
N GLN A 271 17.12 -9.38 36.76
CA GLN A 271 17.46 -9.79 38.13
C GLN A 271 18.98 -9.76 38.42
N HIS A 272 19.81 -9.62 37.38
CA HIS A 272 21.28 -9.69 37.46
C HIS A 272 21.98 -8.64 36.57
N CYS A 273 21.32 -7.51 36.31
CA CYS A 273 21.73 -6.55 35.29
C CYS A 273 23.05 -5.85 35.60
N GLY A 274 24.05 -6.02 34.72
CA GLY A 274 25.41 -5.50 34.87
C GLY A 274 26.22 -6.07 36.02
N ASN A 275 25.59 -6.79 36.95
CA ASN A 275 26.23 -7.70 37.89
C ASN A 275 25.19 -8.58 38.60
N CYS A 276 25.64 -9.72 39.10
CA CYS A 276 24.90 -10.74 39.85
C CYS A 276 24.19 -10.33 41.16
N THR A 277 24.05 -9.04 41.48
CA THR A 277 23.26 -8.54 42.62
C THR A 277 22.34 -7.37 42.29
N THR A 278 22.33 -6.88 41.05
CA THR A 278 21.48 -5.77 40.60
C THR A 278 20.21 -6.33 39.97
N VAL A 279 19.14 -6.35 40.76
CA VAL A 279 17.77 -6.45 40.26
C VAL A 279 17.34 -5.03 39.85
N CYS A 280 16.84 -4.86 38.64
CA CYS A 280 16.27 -3.60 38.16
C CYS A 280 14.98 -3.24 38.92
N ALA A 281 14.59 -1.97 38.89
CA ALA A 281 13.27 -1.57 39.35
C ALA A 281 12.16 -2.22 38.50
N ALA A 282 10.92 -2.23 39.00
CA ALA A 282 9.78 -2.84 38.28
C ALA A 282 9.41 -2.12 36.96
N ASP A 283 10.05 -0.98 36.70
CA ASP A 283 9.81 -0.07 35.59
C ASP A 283 11.07 0.12 34.70
N GLU A 284 12.18 -0.56 35.06
CA GLU A 284 13.49 -0.54 34.36
C GLU A 284 13.73 -1.89 33.66
N THR A 285 14.17 -1.88 32.40
CA THR A 285 14.61 -3.10 31.70
C THR A 285 16.13 -3.12 31.61
N CYS A 286 16.74 -4.30 31.76
CA CYS A 286 18.18 -4.42 31.56
C CYS A 286 18.54 -4.29 30.07
N THR A 287 19.46 -3.39 29.72
CA THR A 287 20.00 -3.29 28.36
C THR A 287 21.45 -2.86 28.39
N ASN A 288 22.34 -3.59 27.70
CA ASN A 288 23.78 -3.33 27.65
C ASN A 288 24.43 -3.21 29.05
N SER A 289 24.00 -4.06 29.98
CA SER A 289 24.52 -4.13 31.36
C SER A 289 24.24 -2.90 32.23
N VAL A 290 23.19 -2.17 31.90
CA VAL A 290 22.62 -1.08 32.72
C VAL A 290 21.12 -1.31 32.81
N CYS A 291 20.53 -1.18 34.01
CA CYS A 291 19.08 -1.03 34.13
C CYS A 291 18.73 0.34 33.54
N VAL A 292 18.01 0.36 32.43
CA VAL A 292 17.61 1.59 31.74
C VAL A 292 16.10 1.74 31.79
N ASP A 293 15.66 2.98 31.94
CA ASP A 293 14.27 3.35 31.68
C ASP A 293 13.95 2.97 30.23
N THR A 294 12.87 2.23 30.00
CA THR A 294 12.46 1.91 28.63
C THR A 294 11.95 3.18 27.95
N CYS A 295 12.35 3.41 26.69
CA CYS A 295 11.59 4.33 25.85
C CYS A 295 10.24 3.70 25.55
N THR A 296 9.27 4.08 26.38
CA THR A 296 7.87 4.22 25.97
C THR A 296 7.87 5.02 24.64
N ALA A 297 7.05 4.59 23.69
CA ALA A 297 7.16 4.93 22.27
C ALA A 297 5.90 5.65 21.76
N PRO A 298 5.91 6.69 20.82
CA PRO A 298 6.07 5.78 19.18
C PRO A 298 7.65 5.53 19.05
N GLU A 299 8.47 6.33 19.78
CA GLU A 299 9.76 6.09 20.48
C GLU A 299 11.06 5.73 19.75
N GLN A 300 11.32 6.13 18.49
CA GLN A 300 12.56 5.69 17.84
C GLN A 300 13.84 6.34 18.41
N PHE A 301 14.76 5.50 18.91
CA PHE A 301 16.07 5.87 19.48
C PHE A 301 17.07 6.32 18.38
N CYS A 302 16.88 7.52 17.85
CA CYS A 302 17.74 8.19 16.87
C CYS A 302 18.89 8.98 17.55
N ASN A 303 20.17 8.65 17.28
CA ASN A 303 21.32 9.45 17.75
C ASN A 303 21.38 9.66 19.29
N ASN A 304 21.22 8.58 20.06
CA ASN A 304 21.27 8.61 21.53
C ASN A 304 20.13 9.43 22.18
N ALA A 305 19.03 9.57 21.45
CA ALA A 305 17.84 10.34 21.76
C ALA A 305 16.62 9.54 21.28
N CYS A 306 15.57 9.40 22.08
CA CYS A 306 14.29 8.90 21.56
C CYS A 306 13.60 10.09 20.88
N ILE A 307 13.33 10.00 19.58
CA ILE A 307 12.90 11.12 18.71
C ILE A 307 11.51 10.88 18.12
N ASN A 308 10.71 11.96 18.10
CA ASN A 308 9.36 12.00 17.52
C ASN A 308 9.30 11.91 15.99
N THR A 309 9.70 10.79 15.39
CA THR A 309 9.47 10.53 13.97
C THR A 309 8.01 10.65 13.51
N THR A 310 7.00 10.60 14.40
CA THR A 310 5.59 10.80 13.99
C THR A 310 5.13 12.24 13.84
N ALA A 311 5.77 13.22 14.48
CA ALA A 311 5.34 14.62 14.47
C ALA A 311 6.49 15.65 14.47
N ASP A 312 7.74 15.21 14.30
CA ASP A 312 8.90 16.08 14.13
C ASP A 312 9.13 16.38 12.64
N ASP A 313 8.94 17.65 12.25
CA ASP A 313 9.13 18.17 10.88
C ASP A 313 10.54 17.93 10.29
N ALA A 314 11.54 17.55 11.10
CA ALA A 314 12.91 17.26 10.67
C ALA A 314 13.27 15.76 10.67
N ASN A 315 12.40 14.88 11.18
CA ASN A 315 12.64 13.45 11.37
C ASN A 315 11.43 12.58 10.97
N CYS A 316 10.57 13.09 10.09
CA CYS A 316 9.25 12.52 9.82
C CYS A 316 9.30 11.16 9.13
N GLY A 317 8.80 10.12 9.81
CA GLY A 317 8.83 8.73 9.39
C GLY A 317 10.18 8.01 9.58
N ALA A 318 11.29 8.73 9.72
CA ALA A 318 12.61 8.17 10.03
C ALA A 318 13.59 9.24 10.54
N CYS A 319 14.56 8.83 11.36
CA CYS A 319 15.66 9.67 11.84
C CYS A 319 16.30 10.51 10.70
N GLY A 320 16.18 11.84 10.76
CA GLY A 320 16.73 12.79 9.78
C GLY A 320 15.91 13.04 8.50
N ALA A 321 14.69 12.50 8.39
CA ALA A 321 13.78 12.74 7.27
C ALA A 321 13.06 14.10 7.38
N LEU A 322 13.62 15.14 6.77
CA LEU A 322 13.06 16.50 6.84
C LEU A 322 11.86 16.73 5.89
N CYS A 323 10.77 17.27 6.42
CA CYS A 323 9.56 17.56 5.66
C CYS A 323 9.74 18.70 4.63
N PRO A 324 9.08 18.61 3.45
CA PRO A 324 9.04 19.70 2.49
C PRO A 324 8.38 20.99 3.03
N ALA A 325 8.80 22.14 2.51
CA ALA A 325 8.28 23.43 2.94
C ALA A 325 6.75 23.55 2.76
N ASN A 326 6.06 24.01 3.81
CA ASN A 326 4.60 24.11 3.96
C ASN A 326 3.85 22.79 4.25
N THR A 327 4.57 21.73 4.61
CA THR A 327 4.01 20.55 5.32
C THR A 327 4.50 20.52 6.76
N PHE A 328 3.78 19.82 7.64
CA PHE A 328 4.16 19.49 9.01
C PHE A 328 4.04 17.98 9.21
N CYS A 329 4.84 17.40 10.09
CA CYS A 329 4.78 15.97 10.34
C CYS A 329 3.56 15.61 11.21
N GLN A 330 2.80 14.62 10.77
CA GLN A 330 1.69 14.05 11.54
C GLN A 330 1.52 12.57 11.15
N ASN A 331 1.57 11.69 12.15
CA ASN A 331 1.56 10.23 12.01
C ASN A 331 2.64 9.71 11.04
N SER A 332 3.87 10.20 11.17
CA SER A 332 5.05 9.80 10.39
C SER A 332 4.99 10.15 8.89
N VAL A 333 4.04 11.00 8.51
CA VAL A 333 3.89 11.54 7.15
C VAL A 333 3.86 13.06 7.21
N CYS A 334 4.54 13.71 6.27
CA CYS A 334 4.51 15.17 6.13
C CYS A 334 3.18 15.62 5.53
N LEU A 335 2.19 15.89 6.38
CA LEU A 335 0.86 16.34 5.98
C LEU A 335 0.83 17.86 5.69
N PRO A 336 0.00 18.32 4.74
CA PRO A 336 -0.14 19.74 4.45
C PRO A 336 -0.77 20.50 5.61
N VAL A 337 -0.23 21.68 5.95
CA VAL A 337 -0.85 22.57 6.94
C VAL A 337 -2.17 23.12 6.38
N CYS A 338 -3.30 22.60 6.85
CA CYS A 338 -4.64 23.07 6.48
C CYS A 338 -4.89 24.48 7.05
N ASN A 339 -4.40 25.50 6.34
CA ASN A 339 -4.66 26.89 6.69
C ASN A 339 -6.15 27.20 6.46
N ALA A 340 -6.77 27.91 7.42
CA ALA A 340 -8.16 28.33 7.32
C ALA A 340 -8.39 29.12 6.01
N PRO A 341 -9.44 28.82 5.23
CA PRO A 341 -10.68 28.13 5.63
C PRO A 341 -10.69 26.59 5.55
N SER A 342 -9.59 25.91 5.21
CA SER A 342 -9.58 24.44 5.14
C SER A 342 -9.42 23.78 6.50
N GLN A 343 -10.07 22.62 6.66
CA GLN A 343 -10.06 21.77 7.85
C GLN A 343 -9.69 20.34 7.44
N LEU A 344 -8.94 19.64 8.29
CA LEU A 344 -8.57 18.24 8.07
C LEU A 344 -9.82 17.35 8.22
N CYS A 345 -10.14 16.57 7.18
CA CYS A 345 -11.23 15.59 7.15
C CYS A 345 -10.69 14.26 6.60
N GLY A 346 -10.53 13.27 7.48
CA GLY A 346 -9.64 12.13 7.18
C GLY A 346 -8.20 12.64 7.02
N SER A 347 -7.48 12.15 6.01
CA SER A 347 -6.13 12.61 5.66
C SER A 347 -6.08 13.88 4.78
N ASN A 348 -7.23 14.42 4.36
CA ASN A 348 -7.30 15.49 3.35
C ASN A 348 -7.62 16.87 3.96
N CYS A 349 -6.91 17.92 3.51
CA CYS A 349 -7.28 19.31 3.79
C CYS A 349 -8.50 19.73 2.98
N ILE A 350 -9.69 19.46 3.51
CA ILE A 350 -10.96 19.79 2.88
C ILE A 350 -11.33 21.23 3.17
N ASN A 351 -11.65 22.01 2.12
CA ASN A 351 -12.16 23.36 2.31
C ASN A 351 -13.62 23.33 2.77
N THR A 352 -13.86 23.26 4.08
CA THR A 352 -15.22 23.23 4.66
C THR A 352 -15.98 24.55 4.49
N THR A 353 -15.42 25.57 3.81
CA THR A 353 -16.20 26.72 3.30
C THR A 353 -16.70 26.58 1.87
N THR A 354 -16.22 25.62 1.07
CA THR A 354 -16.58 25.46 -0.35
C THR A 354 -16.86 24.03 -0.81
N ASP A 355 -16.50 22.99 -0.04
CA ASP A 355 -16.81 21.59 -0.38
C ASP A 355 -18.29 21.28 -0.09
N PRO A 356 -19.11 20.92 -1.10
CA PRO A 356 -20.52 20.55 -0.92
C PRO A 356 -20.73 19.24 -0.14
N ASN A 357 -19.73 18.37 0.01
CA ASN A 357 -19.82 17.12 0.78
C ASN A 357 -19.42 17.27 2.26
N ASN A 358 -18.76 18.39 2.62
CA ASN A 358 -18.15 18.62 3.93
C ASN A 358 -18.41 20.05 4.43
N CYS A 359 -19.62 20.56 4.22
CA CYS A 359 -19.89 21.98 4.37
C CYS A 359 -20.09 22.40 5.83
N GLY A 360 -19.16 23.20 6.34
CA GLY A 360 -19.09 23.58 7.76
C GLY A 360 -18.66 22.46 8.71
N GLY A 361 -18.21 21.32 8.17
CA GLY A 361 -17.66 20.21 8.94
C GLY A 361 -17.59 18.92 8.12
N CYS A 362 -16.69 18.03 8.51
CA CYS A 362 -16.50 16.75 7.84
C CYS A 362 -17.80 15.93 7.82
N GLY A 363 -18.13 15.33 6.68
CA GLY A 363 -19.36 14.55 6.45
C GLY A 363 -20.66 15.37 6.38
N GLN A 364 -20.62 16.70 6.49
CA GLN A 364 -21.81 17.56 6.36
C GLN A 364 -22.15 17.82 4.89
N ALA A 365 -22.66 16.78 4.21
CA ALA A 365 -23.04 16.87 2.81
C ALA A 365 -24.31 17.73 2.61
N CYS A 366 -24.23 18.68 1.68
CA CYS A 366 -25.34 19.47 1.21
C CYS A 366 -26.33 18.62 0.41
N SER A 367 -27.59 19.02 0.40
CA SER A 367 -28.59 18.50 -0.55
C SER A 367 -28.13 18.77 -1.99
N SER A 368 -28.48 17.90 -2.93
CA SER A 368 -28.00 17.93 -4.33
C SER A 368 -28.43 19.16 -5.16
N ASP A 369 -29.20 20.08 -4.57
CA ASP A 369 -29.59 21.38 -5.14
C ASP A 369 -28.79 22.57 -4.57
N LYS A 370 -27.84 22.33 -3.66
CA LYS A 370 -27.10 23.35 -2.89
C LYS A 370 -25.60 23.26 -3.11
N VAL A 371 -24.92 24.37 -2.84
CA VAL A 371 -23.45 24.47 -2.82
C VAL A 371 -22.99 24.90 -1.43
N CYS A 372 -21.75 24.56 -1.07
CA CYS A 372 -21.16 25.13 0.12
C CYS A 372 -20.63 26.53 -0.16
N SER A 373 -20.94 27.49 0.71
CA SER A 373 -20.30 28.80 0.72
C SER A 373 -20.20 29.32 2.16
N ASN A 374 -19.01 29.76 2.57
CA ASN A 374 -18.75 30.29 3.92
C ASN A 374 -19.23 29.33 5.04
N SER A 375 -19.02 28.03 4.84
CA SER A 375 -19.38 26.95 5.77
C SER A 375 -20.88 26.78 6.01
N GLN A 376 -21.70 27.15 5.03
CA GLN A 376 -23.14 26.90 5.02
C GLN A 376 -23.58 26.34 3.66
N CYS A 377 -24.46 25.34 3.69
CA CYS A 377 -25.13 24.84 2.48
C CYS A 377 -26.15 25.87 2.01
N VAL A 378 -25.73 26.70 1.06
CA VAL A 378 -26.52 27.77 0.46
C VAL A 378 -26.94 27.38 -0.96
N CYS A 379 -27.78 28.19 -1.58
CA CYS A 379 -28.11 28.00 -2.99
C CYS A 379 -26.97 28.50 -3.91
N PRO A 380 -26.88 27.95 -5.15
CA PRO A 380 -25.97 28.47 -6.17
C PRO A 380 -26.09 29.99 -6.36
N SER A 381 -25.00 30.66 -6.73
CA SER A 381 -24.99 32.12 -6.94
C SER A 381 -26.07 32.57 -7.94
N GLY A 382 -27.03 33.38 -7.47
CA GLY A 382 -28.23 33.80 -8.22
C GLY A 382 -29.53 33.21 -7.68
N GLN A 383 -29.46 32.10 -6.95
CA GLN A 383 -30.62 31.37 -6.42
C GLN A 383 -30.83 31.62 -4.92
N THR A 384 -32.06 31.40 -4.44
CA THR A 384 -32.44 31.57 -3.02
C THR A 384 -33.15 30.32 -2.50
N LEU A 385 -32.99 30.06 -1.19
CA LEU A 385 -33.51 28.87 -0.51
C LEU A 385 -34.98 29.05 -0.13
N CYS A 386 -35.87 28.31 -0.79
CA CYS A 386 -37.32 28.38 -0.63
C CYS A 386 -37.86 27.05 -0.11
N ASN A 387 -38.34 27.04 1.14
CA ASN A 387 -38.88 25.85 1.84
C ASN A 387 -37.96 24.61 1.84
N GLY A 388 -36.65 24.81 1.66
CA GLY A 388 -35.65 23.75 1.66
C GLY A 388 -35.07 23.40 0.28
N THR A 389 -35.58 23.96 -0.81
CA THR A 389 -35.01 23.82 -2.18
C THR A 389 -34.63 25.15 -2.81
N CYS A 390 -33.67 25.14 -3.73
CA CYS A 390 -33.14 26.32 -4.40
C CYS A 390 -33.88 26.70 -5.69
N PHE A 391 -34.17 28.00 -5.86
CA PHE A 391 -34.81 28.56 -7.07
C PHE A 391 -34.13 29.88 -7.49
N ASP A 392 -34.02 30.11 -8.79
CA ASP A 392 -33.53 31.37 -9.35
C ASP A 392 -34.63 32.44 -9.29
N LEU A 393 -34.65 33.21 -8.20
CA LEU A 393 -35.66 34.28 -8.03
C LEU A 393 -35.55 35.37 -9.09
N THR A 394 -34.51 35.39 -9.95
CA THR A 394 -34.33 36.43 -10.98
C THR A 394 -35.05 36.12 -12.30
N SER A 395 -35.37 34.84 -12.56
CA SER A 395 -36.06 34.38 -13.77
C SER A 395 -37.17 33.34 -13.55
N ASP A 396 -37.29 32.72 -12.36
CA ASP A 396 -38.33 31.73 -12.08
C ASP A 396 -39.70 32.40 -11.89
N GLU A 397 -40.64 32.15 -12.82
CA GLU A 397 -41.96 32.79 -12.82
C GLU A 397 -42.86 32.36 -11.64
N ALA A 398 -42.49 31.32 -10.87
CA ALA A 398 -43.21 30.88 -9.68
C ALA A 398 -42.60 31.41 -8.35
N HIS A 399 -41.38 31.96 -8.38
CA HIS A 399 -40.65 32.45 -7.20
C HIS A 399 -39.96 33.81 -7.44
N CYS A 400 -40.48 34.63 -8.35
CA CYS A 400 -39.81 35.84 -8.83
C CYS A 400 -39.65 36.91 -7.75
N GLY A 401 -38.42 37.22 -7.36
CA GLY A 401 -38.10 38.18 -6.28
C GLY A 401 -38.44 37.70 -4.86
N SER A 402 -39.23 36.64 -4.68
CA SER A 402 -39.41 35.98 -3.38
C SER A 402 -39.90 34.54 -3.50
N CYS A 403 -39.57 33.71 -2.51
CA CYS A 403 -39.98 32.32 -2.36
C CYS A 403 -41.50 32.04 -2.31
N THR A 404 -42.36 33.06 -2.46
CA THR A 404 -43.82 32.91 -2.58
C THR A 404 -44.43 33.80 -3.68
N THR A 405 -43.61 34.48 -4.49
CA THR A 405 -44.09 35.38 -5.54
C THR A 405 -44.22 34.67 -6.88
N VAL A 406 -45.45 34.37 -7.29
CA VAL A 406 -45.76 33.89 -8.64
C VAL A 406 -46.10 35.10 -9.53
N CYS A 407 -45.39 35.29 -10.65
CA CYS A 407 -45.73 36.33 -11.63
C CYS A 407 -47.00 35.97 -12.41
N ASN A 408 -47.72 36.98 -12.88
CA ASN A 408 -48.83 36.76 -13.79
C ASN A 408 -48.32 36.48 -15.20
N ALA A 409 -48.15 35.19 -15.53
CA ALA A 409 -47.74 34.65 -16.83
C ALA A 409 -48.62 35.04 -18.06
N THR A 410 -49.57 35.97 -17.89
CA THR A 410 -50.36 36.59 -18.96
C THR A 410 -50.02 38.06 -19.22
N THR A 411 -49.31 38.75 -18.32
CA THR A 411 -49.07 40.21 -18.36
C THR A 411 -47.68 40.65 -17.90
N GLU A 412 -46.96 39.80 -17.20
CA GLU A 412 -45.66 40.05 -16.58
C GLU A 412 -44.70 38.92 -16.99
N THR A 413 -43.39 39.15 -16.90
CA THR A 413 -42.37 38.11 -16.96
C THR A 413 -41.36 38.32 -15.85
N CYS A 414 -40.73 37.27 -15.36
CA CYS A 414 -39.69 37.42 -14.35
C CYS A 414 -38.39 37.90 -14.99
N ASN A 415 -38.01 39.15 -14.73
CA ASN A 415 -36.76 39.75 -15.20
C ASN A 415 -36.04 40.42 -14.03
N ALA A 416 -34.76 40.07 -13.83
CA ALA A 416 -33.92 40.56 -12.74
C ALA A 416 -34.57 40.47 -11.34
N GLY A 417 -35.52 39.56 -11.14
CA GLY A 417 -36.23 39.33 -9.88
C GLY A 417 -37.40 40.26 -9.60
N ASN A 418 -37.96 40.88 -10.64
CA ASN A 418 -39.23 41.57 -10.58
C ASN A 418 -40.17 40.98 -11.65
N CYS A 419 -41.46 40.91 -11.35
CA CYS A 419 -42.49 40.64 -12.36
C CYS A 419 -42.68 41.92 -13.20
N GLU A 420 -41.85 42.08 -14.24
CA GLU A 420 -41.75 43.33 -14.98
C GLU A 420 -42.90 43.53 -15.99
N LEU A 421 -43.32 44.79 -16.13
CA LEU A 421 -44.43 45.21 -16.97
C LEU A 421 -43.93 45.79 -18.31
N ILE A 422 -44.54 45.37 -19.42
CA ILE A 422 -44.08 45.70 -20.78
C ILE A 422 -44.47 47.13 -21.20
N CYS A 423 -43.68 48.15 -20.79
CA CYS A 423 -43.79 49.55 -21.26
C CYS A 423 -43.41 49.69 -22.76
N THR A 424 -43.94 50.72 -23.44
CA THR A 424 -43.52 51.09 -24.82
C THR A 424 -43.26 52.60 -24.97
N LEU A 425 -42.32 52.95 -25.85
CA LEU A 425 -41.76 54.32 -25.99
C LEU A 425 -42.79 55.37 -26.43
N PRO A 426 -42.64 56.66 -26.01
CA PRO A 426 -41.43 57.30 -25.47
C PRO A 426 -41.25 57.17 -23.96
N GLU A 427 -42.20 56.56 -23.25
CA GLU A 427 -42.11 56.33 -21.81
C GLU A 427 -41.15 55.16 -21.55
N ARG A 428 -40.38 55.25 -20.45
CA ARG A 428 -39.43 54.21 -20.00
C ARG A 428 -39.64 53.96 -18.52
N ASP A 429 -39.46 52.73 -18.07
CA ASP A 429 -39.40 52.53 -16.62
C ASP A 429 -38.12 53.19 -16.06
N CYS A 430 -38.29 54.01 -15.03
CA CYS A 430 -37.24 54.62 -14.22
C CYS A 430 -37.53 54.46 -12.71
N GLY A 431 -38.40 53.51 -12.30
CA GLY A 431 -38.90 53.38 -10.93
C GLY A 431 -39.73 52.13 -10.58
N GLY A 432 -39.79 51.11 -11.42
CA GLY A 432 -40.29 49.75 -11.11
C GLY A 432 -41.79 49.58 -10.92
N THR A 433 -42.60 50.61 -11.19
CA THR A 433 -44.06 50.56 -10.94
C THR A 433 -44.92 51.33 -11.96
N THR A 434 -44.37 52.35 -12.63
CA THR A 434 -45.05 53.09 -13.71
C THR A 434 -44.03 53.67 -14.71
N CYS A 435 -44.37 53.66 -15.99
CA CYS A 435 -43.51 54.23 -17.05
C CYS A 435 -43.37 55.77 -16.88
N THR A 436 -42.16 56.30 -17.03
CA THR A 436 -41.76 57.69 -16.76
C THR A 436 -41.24 58.40 -18.02
N ASN A 437 -41.34 59.74 -18.07
CA ASN A 437 -40.92 60.59 -19.20
C ASN A 437 -39.64 61.37 -18.90
N THR A 438 -38.55 61.07 -19.61
CA THR A 438 -37.21 61.62 -19.33
C THR A 438 -36.98 63.06 -19.81
N ASN A 439 -37.87 63.66 -20.61
CA ASN A 439 -37.59 64.98 -21.21
C ASN A 439 -37.67 66.16 -20.22
N THR A 440 -38.26 65.96 -19.04
CA THR A 440 -38.63 67.05 -18.11
C THR A 440 -38.40 66.74 -16.63
N ASN A 441 -37.92 65.55 -16.27
CA ASN A 441 -37.60 65.20 -14.88
C ASN A 441 -36.13 65.54 -14.58
N ASN A 442 -35.86 66.20 -13.44
CA ASN A 442 -34.51 66.72 -13.12
C ASN A 442 -33.49 65.62 -12.81
N ASP A 443 -33.99 64.51 -12.28
CA ASP A 443 -33.26 63.36 -11.75
C ASP A 443 -33.09 62.26 -12.83
N ASN A 444 -33.76 62.43 -13.97
CA ASN A 444 -33.86 61.49 -15.10
C ASN A 444 -33.80 62.24 -16.44
N CYS A 445 -32.94 63.26 -16.52
CA CYS A 445 -32.94 64.25 -17.60
C CYS A 445 -32.39 63.67 -18.92
N GLY A 446 -33.26 63.32 -19.85
CA GLY A 446 -32.92 62.67 -21.13
C GLY A 446 -32.77 61.15 -21.04
N ALA A 447 -32.25 60.63 -19.92
CA ALA A 447 -32.18 59.21 -19.58
C ALA A 447 -32.46 59.00 -18.09
N CYS A 448 -32.96 57.81 -17.70
CA CYS A 448 -33.19 57.49 -16.28
C CYS A 448 -31.90 57.65 -15.47
N GLY A 449 -31.99 58.21 -14.26
CA GLY A 449 -30.85 58.46 -13.37
C GLY A 449 -29.87 59.56 -13.81
N ASN A 450 -30.10 60.26 -14.94
CA ASN A 450 -29.30 61.42 -15.31
C ASN A 450 -29.72 62.66 -14.52
N ASP A 451 -29.36 62.68 -13.24
CA ASP A 451 -29.55 63.81 -12.33
C ASP A 451 -28.63 64.98 -12.71
N CYS A 452 -29.24 66.16 -12.87
CA CYS A 452 -28.50 67.37 -13.17
C CYS A 452 -27.60 67.85 -12.04
N ASP A 453 -27.97 67.70 -10.76
CA ASP A 453 -27.14 68.19 -9.63
C ASP A 453 -25.91 67.30 -9.39
N ALA A 454 -25.94 66.03 -9.81
CA ALA A 454 -24.78 65.14 -9.82
C ALA A 454 -23.62 65.62 -10.73
N LEU A 455 -23.89 66.45 -11.74
CA LEU A 455 -22.85 67.05 -12.62
C LEU A 455 -22.11 68.23 -11.96
N GLY A 456 -22.24 68.39 -10.65
CA GLY A 456 -21.74 69.48 -9.83
C GLY A 456 -22.91 70.35 -9.36
N PRO A 457 -22.91 70.79 -8.09
CA PRO A 457 -24.07 71.43 -7.46
C PRO A 457 -24.51 72.70 -8.19
N PHE A 458 -25.78 73.05 -8.02
CA PHE A 458 -26.44 74.21 -8.63
C PHE A 458 -26.69 74.01 -10.15
N ARG A 459 -27.39 72.93 -10.51
CA ARG A 459 -27.75 72.60 -11.89
C ARG A 459 -29.21 72.18 -12.07
N VAL A 460 -29.79 72.49 -13.23
CA VAL A 460 -31.22 72.18 -13.53
C VAL A 460 -31.42 71.61 -14.93
N CYS A 461 -32.41 70.73 -15.08
CA CYS A 461 -32.81 70.07 -16.32
C CYS A 461 -33.70 70.95 -17.20
N THR A 462 -33.42 70.99 -18.51
CA THR A 462 -34.38 71.48 -19.51
C THR A 462 -34.16 70.75 -20.83
N GLY A 463 -35.19 70.05 -21.33
CA GLY A 463 -35.15 69.37 -22.63
C GLY A 463 -34.07 68.26 -22.73
N GLY A 464 -33.71 67.66 -21.60
CA GLY A 464 -32.68 66.62 -21.53
C GLY A 464 -31.23 67.10 -21.28
N GLN A 465 -31.00 68.35 -20.83
CA GLN A 465 -29.65 68.90 -20.56
C GLN A 465 -29.56 69.75 -19.27
N CYS A 466 -28.35 69.91 -18.71
CA CYS A 466 -28.06 70.44 -17.35
C CYS A 466 -26.99 71.57 -17.31
N LEU A 467 -27.16 72.63 -16.48
CA LEU A 467 -26.37 73.90 -16.55
C LEU A 467 -26.01 74.55 -15.18
N LEU A 468 -24.78 75.06 -14.97
CA LEU A 468 -24.11 75.33 -13.66
C LEU A 468 -24.13 76.79 -13.09
N THR A 469 -24.13 76.99 -11.76
CA THR A 469 -23.97 78.32 -11.08
C THR A 469 -23.31 78.28 -9.66
N CYS A 470 -22.05 78.71 -9.44
CA CYS A 470 -21.42 78.72 -8.08
C CYS A 470 -21.89 79.87 -7.14
N THR A 471 -21.94 79.58 -5.82
CA THR A 471 -22.15 80.55 -4.72
C THR A 471 -21.34 80.17 -3.46
N GLY A 472 -21.30 81.02 -2.43
CA GLY A 472 -20.86 80.63 -1.08
C GLY A 472 -19.48 81.12 -0.59
N GLY A 473 -18.87 82.11 -1.25
CA GLY A 473 -17.57 82.67 -0.84
C GLY A 473 -16.33 81.90 -1.31
N THR A 474 -16.53 80.73 -1.92
CA THR A 474 -15.53 80.05 -2.74
C THR A 474 -15.31 80.78 -4.06
N SER A 475 -14.14 80.58 -4.68
CA SER A 475 -13.77 81.19 -5.97
C SER A 475 -13.56 80.13 -7.04
N ALA A 476 -14.03 80.39 -8.27
CA ALA A 476 -13.93 79.46 -9.39
C ALA A 476 -12.51 79.43 -10.00
N CYS A 477 -11.71 78.41 -9.65
CA CYS A 477 -10.47 78.08 -10.35
C CYS A 477 -10.80 77.08 -11.48
N GLY A 478 -11.52 77.53 -12.52
CA GLY A 478 -11.99 76.67 -13.63
C GLY A 478 -13.40 76.13 -13.39
N ASN A 479 -13.58 74.81 -13.54
CA ASN A 479 -14.88 74.13 -13.34
C ASN A 479 -15.22 73.83 -11.86
N THR A 480 -14.33 74.20 -10.93
CA THR A 480 -14.44 73.93 -9.49
C THR A 480 -14.24 75.20 -8.67
N CYS A 481 -14.94 75.27 -7.52
CA CYS A 481 -14.96 76.44 -6.65
C CYS A 481 -14.27 76.09 -5.31
N VAL A 482 -13.14 76.73 -5.00
CA VAL A 482 -12.17 76.31 -3.96
C VAL A 482 -11.93 77.38 -2.87
N ASN A 483 -11.11 77.04 -1.84
CA ASN A 483 -10.82 77.87 -0.67
C ASN A 483 -9.31 77.92 -0.35
N PHE A 484 -8.72 79.12 -0.36
CA PHE A 484 -7.26 79.31 -0.26
C PHE A 484 -6.65 79.28 1.16
N GLN A 485 -7.44 79.18 2.23
CA GLN A 485 -6.91 79.28 3.60
C GLN A 485 -6.39 77.95 4.19
N THR A 486 -6.83 76.82 3.66
CA THR A 486 -6.62 75.48 4.22
C THR A 486 -6.26 74.41 3.18
N ASP A 487 -6.33 74.74 1.89
CA ASP A 487 -5.98 73.82 0.80
C ASP A 487 -4.46 73.87 0.58
N ALA A 488 -3.76 72.79 0.92
CA ALA A 488 -2.30 72.69 0.79
C ALA A 488 -1.78 72.65 -0.65
N ALA A 489 -2.66 72.55 -1.66
CA ALA A 489 -2.33 72.69 -3.09
C ALA A 489 -2.76 74.04 -3.70
N ASN A 490 -3.55 74.83 -2.96
CA ASN A 490 -4.01 76.18 -3.34
C ASN A 490 -3.81 77.19 -2.20
N CYS A 491 -2.72 77.04 -1.45
CA CYS A 491 -2.43 77.76 -0.21
C CYS A 491 -2.17 79.24 -0.54
N GLY A 492 -3.12 80.11 -0.20
CA GLY A 492 -3.12 81.54 -0.52
C GLY A 492 -3.62 81.94 -1.93
N THR A 493 -3.58 81.05 -2.93
CA THR A 493 -4.06 81.31 -4.31
C THR A 493 -4.19 80.01 -5.14
N CYS A 494 -4.90 80.02 -6.27
CA CYS A 494 -5.00 78.86 -7.17
C CYS A 494 -3.57 78.37 -7.57
N GLY A 495 -3.24 77.10 -7.32
CA GLY A 495 -2.02 76.44 -7.79
C GLY A 495 -0.73 76.68 -6.99
N ASN A 496 -0.82 77.15 -5.73
CA ASN A 496 0.34 77.34 -4.86
C ASN A 496 0.39 76.26 -3.76
N ALA A 497 1.43 75.43 -3.73
CA ALA A 497 1.50 74.24 -2.86
C ALA A 497 2.69 74.25 -1.87
N CYS A 498 2.51 73.68 -0.67
CA CYS A 498 3.56 73.57 0.35
C CYS A 498 4.61 72.48 0.03
N ALA A 499 5.78 72.55 0.69
CA ALA A 499 6.85 71.58 0.52
C ALA A 499 6.66 70.30 1.37
N SER A 500 7.37 69.22 1.02
CA SER A 500 7.33 67.96 1.77
C SER A 500 7.96 68.14 3.16
N GLY A 501 7.19 67.83 4.21
CA GLY A 501 7.55 68.09 5.60
C GLY A 501 6.88 69.32 6.23
N GLU A 502 6.10 70.09 5.47
CA GLU A 502 5.40 71.30 5.94
C GLU A 502 3.86 71.20 5.77
N LEU A 503 3.11 71.94 6.59
CA LEU A 503 1.63 72.00 6.54
C LEU A 503 1.11 73.42 6.23
N CYS A 504 0.16 73.56 5.30
CA CYS A 504 -0.55 74.82 5.03
C CYS A 504 -1.44 75.22 6.23
N SER A 505 -1.00 76.21 7.01
CA SER A 505 -1.75 76.84 8.10
C SER A 505 -1.95 78.32 7.80
N SER A 506 -3.21 78.77 7.77
CA SER A 506 -3.58 80.18 7.50
C SER A 506 -2.99 80.77 6.21
N GLY A 507 -2.60 79.95 5.24
CA GLY A 507 -1.93 80.35 4.00
C GLY A 507 -0.40 80.31 3.97
N VAL A 508 0.26 79.68 4.96
CA VAL A 508 1.74 79.57 5.09
C VAL A 508 2.16 78.14 5.52
N CYS A 509 3.41 77.72 5.30
CA CYS A 509 3.90 76.35 5.50
C CYS A 509 5.04 76.28 6.57
N GLU A 510 5.02 75.34 7.53
CA GLU A 510 6.06 75.14 8.60
C GLU A 510 6.24 73.65 9.08
N PRO A 511 7.37 73.22 9.71
CA PRO A 511 7.71 71.81 10.09
C PRO A 511 8.10 71.51 11.58
N ASP A 512 8.02 70.24 12.09
CA ASP A 512 8.62 69.76 13.38
C ASP A 512 8.69 68.20 13.56
N CYS A 513 9.40 67.70 14.59
CA CYS A 513 9.37 66.31 15.12
C CYS A 513 9.04 66.26 16.64
N VAL A 514 8.02 65.50 17.04
CA VAL A 514 7.31 65.71 18.33
C VAL A 514 7.37 64.48 19.29
N ALA A 515 7.29 64.77 20.59
CA ALA A 515 7.18 63.79 21.69
C ALA A 515 5.94 62.86 21.56
N PRO A 516 5.94 61.63 22.11
CA PRO A 516 6.84 61.10 23.15
C PRO A 516 8.20 60.59 22.65
N THR A 517 8.43 60.56 21.34
CA THR A 517 9.66 60.00 20.77
C THR A 517 10.92 60.80 21.16
N THR A 518 12.02 60.09 21.39
CA THR A 518 13.33 60.62 21.80
C THR A 518 14.41 60.19 20.81
N LEU A 519 15.37 61.08 20.50
CA LEU A 519 16.37 60.84 19.47
C LEU A 519 17.52 59.91 19.94
N CYS A 520 17.37 58.59 19.76
CA CYS A 520 18.47 57.64 19.92
C CYS A 520 19.24 57.50 18.59
N ASN A 521 20.56 57.78 18.58
CA ASN A 521 21.44 57.60 17.41
C ASN A 521 20.99 58.25 16.08
N GLY A 522 20.17 59.30 16.14
CA GLY A 522 19.68 60.03 14.95
C GLY A 522 18.31 59.56 14.43
N ILE A 523 17.65 58.62 15.10
CA ILE A 523 16.28 58.19 14.81
C ILE A 523 15.41 58.40 16.06
N CYS A 524 14.14 58.73 15.88
CA CYS A 524 13.19 58.95 16.95
C CYS A 524 12.60 57.61 17.45
N ALA A 525 12.89 57.25 18.70
CA ALA A 525 12.52 56.00 19.37
C ALA A 525 11.53 56.25 20.54
N ASN A 526 10.72 55.27 20.93
CA ASN A 526 9.70 55.42 21.98
C ASN A 526 9.86 54.41 23.12
N PHE A 527 10.35 54.86 24.28
CA PHE A 527 10.68 53.97 25.41
C PHE A 527 9.50 53.21 26.04
N ALA A 528 8.25 53.46 25.62
CA ALA A 528 7.06 52.78 26.12
C ALA A 528 6.80 51.41 25.45
N ASP A 529 7.20 51.26 24.18
CA ASP A 529 6.86 50.16 23.29
C ASP A 529 8.01 49.71 22.35
N ASP A 530 9.09 50.49 22.21
CA ASP A 530 10.28 50.11 21.43
C ASP A 530 11.07 48.96 22.09
N GLU A 531 11.03 47.79 21.47
CA GLU A 531 11.65 46.54 21.96
C GLU A 531 13.19 46.54 21.97
N ALA A 532 13.83 47.51 21.31
CA ALA A 532 15.28 47.73 21.33
C ALA A 532 15.71 48.85 22.29
N ASN A 533 14.77 49.68 22.75
CA ASN A 533 15.00 50.85 23.60
C ASN A 533 14.02 50.91 24.79
N CYS A 534 13.58 49.76 25.30
CA CYS A 534 12.51 49.66 26.29
C CYS A 534 12.92 50.30 27.61
N GLY A 535 12.23 51.36 28.02
CA GLY A 535 12.57 52.19 29.19
C GLY A 535 13.80 53.11 29.03
N THR A 536 14.75 52.80 28.13
CA THR A 536 15.94 53.64 27.83
C THR A 536 16.62 53.18 26.52
N CYS A 537 17.32 54.10 25.81
CA CYS A 537 18.06 53.76 24.59
C CYS A 537 18.98 52.54 24.81
N GLY A 538 18.88 51.52 23.95
CA GLY A 538 19.73 50.32 23.95
C GLY A 538 19.39 49.25 25.00
N ASN A 539 18.29 49.36 25.73
CA ASN A 539 17.80 48.30 26.61
C ASN A 539 16.76 47.43 25.89
N SER A 540 17.16 46.25 25.43
CA SER A 540 16.27 45.32 24.71
C SER A 540 15.71 44.23 25.61
N CYS A 541 14.47 43.80 25.34
CA CYS A 541 13.72 42.88 26.20
C CYS A 541 14.09 41.40 26.10
N GLY A 542 15.06 41.03 25.25
CA GLY A 542 15.45 39.64 25.01
C GLY A 542 14.43 38.89 24.14
N THR A 543 14.70 37.61 23.88
CA THR A 543 13.90 36.80 22.97
C THR A 543 12.48 36.61 23.50
N ASN A 544 11.48 36.85 22.65
CA ASN A 544 10.03 36.73 22.93
C ASN A 544 9.48 37.64 24.05
N GLY A 545 10.28 38.56 24.61
CA GLY A 545 9.83 39.53 25.62
C GLY A 545 9.33 40.81 24.99
N VAL A 546 8.06 41.18 25.22
CA VAL A 546 7.46 42.41 24.67
C VAL A 546 7.67 43.61 25.60
N CYS A 547 7.99 44.77 25.04
CA CYS A 547 8.03 46.02 25.80
C CYS A 547 6.61 46.53 26.08
N THR A 548 6.23 46.71 27.34
CA THR A 548 4.90 47.17 27.73
C THR A 548 4.99 48.20 28.85
N ASN A 549 4.69 49.47 28.52
CA ASN A 549 4.89 50.62 29.41
C ASN A 549 6.35 50.80 29.88
N GLY A 550 7.32 50.45 29.03
CA GLY A 550 8.75 50.56 29.35
C GLY A 550 9.29 49.49 30.31
N ALA A 551 8.55 48.39 30.50
CA ALA A 551 9.01 47.18 31.18
C ALA A 551 8.78 45.95 30.28
N CYS A 552 9.70 44.99 30.33
CA CYS A 552 9.61 43.76 29.54
C CYS A 552 8.66 42.75 30.19
N SER A 553 7.82 42.09 29.40
CA SER A 553 6.84 41.11 29.88
C SER A 553 6.61 39.96 28.89
N CYS A 554 6.03 38.87 29.38
CA CYS A 554 5.77 37.66 28.59
C CYS A 554 4.35 37.62 28.03
N PRO A 555 4.15 37.32 26.73
CA PRO A 555 2.83 37.18 26.12
C PRO A 555 2.16 35.85 26.52
N SER A 556 0.84 35.74 26.36
CA SER A 556 0.07 34.55 26.76
C SER A 556 0.38 33.29 25.95
N THR A 557 1.06 33.40 24.80
CA THR A 557 1.59 32.26 24.02
C THR A 557 2.87 31.68 24.63
N PHE A 558 3.56 32.46 25.46
CA PHE A 558 4.80 32.11 26.14
C PHE A 558 4.71 32.52 27.62
N PRO A 559 3.71 32.01 28.37
CA PRO A 559 3.28 32.60 29.64
C PRO A 559 4.23 32.35 30.82
N ASN A 560 5.24 31.49 30.66
CA ASN A 560 6.18 31.11 31.70
C ASN A 560 7.50 31.89 31.58
N THR A 561 7.99 32.42 32.69
CA THR A 561 9.32 33.05 32.77
C THR A 561 10.38 32.01 33.13
N CYS A 562 11.27 31.70 32.19
CA CYS A 562 12.40 30.78 32.39
C CYS A 562 13.74 31.55 32.23
N PRO A 563 14.90 30.97 32.60
CA PRO A 563 16.18 31.72 32.62
C PRO A 563 16.67 32.24 31.25
N SER A 564 16.13 31.69 30.16
CA SER A 564 16.39 32.06 28.76
C SER A 564 15.46 33.14 28.21
N GLY A 565 14.32 33.41 28.84
CA GLY A 565 13.28 34.31 28.35
C GLY A 565 11.86 33.82 28.65
N CYS A 566 10.91 34.24 27.81
CA CYS A 566 9.51 33.84 27.89
C CYS A 566 9.26 32.57 27.06
N THR A 567 8.59 31.56 27.63
CA THR A 567 8.27 30.30 26.95
C THR A 567 6.98 29.63 27.46
N ASN A 568 6.59 28.48 26.90
CA ASN A 568 5.42 27.69 27.29
C ASN A 568 5.85 26.32 27.87
N THR A 569 5.80 26.16 29.20
CA THR A 569 6.26 24.93 29.89
C THR A 569 5.47 23.67 29.55
N ASN A 570 4.34 23.79 28.86
CA ASN A 570 3.51 22.65 28.51
C ASN A 570 3.85 22.06 27.12
N THR A 571 4.63 22.78 26.30
CA THR A 571 4.94 22.42 24.91
C THR A 571 6.36 22.80 24.46
N ASP A 572 7.21 23.37 25.31
CA ASP A 572 8.61 23.70 25.02
C ASP A 572 9.54 22.61 25.56
N PRO A 573 10.14 21.75 24.72
CA PRO A 573 11.10 20.74 25.16
C PRO A 573 12.38 21.34 25.75
N GLY A 574 12.67 22.63 25.53
CA GLY A 574 13.79 23.33 26.15
C GLY A 574 13.53 23.79 27.59
N ASN A 575 12.26 23.87 28.03
CA ASN A 575 11.86 24.34 29.35
C ASN A 575 10.57 23.60 29.82
N CYS A 576 10.52 22.29 29.65
CA CYS A 576 9.33 21.49 29.94
C CYS A 576 9.00 21.39 31.44
N GLY A 577 7.70 21.36 31.73
CA GLY A 577 7.14 21.22 33.06
C GLY A 577 7.35 22.45 33.97
N PRO A 578 6.77 22.45 35.18
CA PRO A 578 6.79 23.61 36.09
C PRO A 578 8.18 24.09 36.54
N SER A 579 9.23 23.31 36.26
CA SER A 579 10.62 23.58 36.65
C SER A 579 11.45 24.28 35.56
N CYS A 580 10.88 24.58 34.39
CA CYS A 580 11.63 25.02 33.19
C CYS A 580 12.77 24.03 32.83
N THR A 581 12.55 22.73 32.96
CA THR A 581 13.56 21.68 32.74
C THR A 581 13.54 21.22 31.29
N PRO A 582 14.65 21.30 30.54
CA PRO A 582 14.69 20.69 29.21
C PRO A 582 14.43 19.18 29.31
N CYS A 583 13.69 18.64 28.34
CA CYS A 583 13.43 17.21 28.22
C CYS A 583 14.72 16.41 27.97
N GLY A 584 14.62 15.08 28.14
CA GLY A 584 15.62 14.16 27.64
C GLY A 584 15.85 14.36 26.14
N LEU A 585 17.01 13.92 25.64
CA LEU A 585 17.34 14.13 24.24
C LEU A 585 16.27 13.46 23.35
N GLY A 586 15.62 14.27 22.53
CA GLY A 586 14.59 13.91 21.55
C GLY A 586 13.14 13.84 22.06
N GLN A 587 12.93 13.53 23.35
CA GLN A 587 11.60 13.47 23.97
C GLN A 587 10.86 14.80 23.80
N GLN A 588 9.57 14.71 23.46
CA GLN A 588 8.71 15.89 23.29
C GLN A 588 7.93 16.21 24.57
N CYS A 589 7.70 17.51 24.79
CA CYS A 589 6.96 18.00 25.94
C CYS A 589 5.44 17.90 25.67
N ASP A 590 4.81 16.78 26.02
CA ASP A 590 3.37 16.58 25.96
C ASP A 590 2.71 16.92 27.31
N ASN A 591 1.97 18.03 27.33
CA ASN A 591 1.26 18.56 28.50
C ASN A 591 2.16 18.75 29.75
N GLY A 592 3.44 19.05 29.54
CA GLY A 592 4.41 19.27 30.61
C GLY A 592 5.08 18.00 31.15
N VAL A 593 4.92 16.86 30.47
CA VAL A 593 5.70 15.63 30.67
C VAL A 593 6.51 15.36 29.41
N CYS A 594 7.73 14.85 29.56
CA CYS A 594 8.55 14.39 28.44
C CYS A 594 8.18 12.92 28.16
N CYS A 595 7.33 12.68 27.15
CA CYS A 595 6.91 11.33 26.74
C CYS A 595 7.68 10.85 25.50
N GLY A 596 7.47 9.56 25.17
CA GLY A 596 7.68 9.05 23.83
C GLY A 596 6.94 9.86 22.77
N GLY A 597 7.55 9.95 21.58
CA GLY A 597 7.22 10.96 20.57
C GLY A 597 6.07 10.70 19.59
N THR A 598 5.97 9.62 18.79
CA THR A 598 6.12 8.08 18.91
C THR A 598 3.91 6.23 19.86
N GLU A 599 2.88 6.33 20.82
CA GLU A 599 2.40 7.08 22.05
C GLU A 599 1.55 8.38 22.00
N THR A 600 0.99 8.68 23.18
CA THR A 600 0.59 9.99 23.72
C THR A 600 0.66 9.93 25.26
N ASN A 601 0.68 11.07 26.00
CA ASN A 601 0.66 11.09 27.47
C ASN A 601 -0.70 10.66 28.05
N CYS A 602 -0.87 9.35 28.24
CA CYS A 602 -2.09 8.73 28.73
C CYS A 602 -2.22 8.79 30.26
N ALA A 603 -2.48 10.02 30.75
CA ALA A 603 -2.68 10.36 32.16
C ALA A 603 -1.45 10.15 33.07
N GLY A 604 -0.26 10.41 32.54
CA GLY A 604 1.02 10.32 33.27
C GLY A 604 1.80 9.02 33.05
N ALA A 605 1.25 8.09 32.27
CA ALA A 605 1.98 6.99 31.66
C ALA A 605 1.82 7.13 30.14
N CYS A 606 2.90 6.90 29.39
CA CYS A 606 2.86 6.91 27.94
C CYS A 606 2.61 5.43 27.48
N THR A 607 1.68 5.19 26.55
CA THR A 607 1.41 3.89 25.89
C THR A 607 0.99 4.02 24.41
N THR A 608 1.39 3.08 23.54
CA THR A 608 1.28 3.17 22.07
C THR A 608 -0.16 3.25 21.59
N VAL A 609 -0.40 3.93 20.45
CA VAL A 609 -1.76 4.18 19.92
C VAL A 609 -2.01 3.59 18.53
N ALA A 610 -1.06 2.85 17.94
CA ALA A 610 -1.15 2.35 16.57
C ALA A 610 -1.74 0.93 16.45
N ASP A 611 -1.53 0.11 17.47
CA ASP A 611 -1.80 -1.33 17.50
C ASP A 611 -2.30 -1.85 18.87
N ASP A 612 -2.24 -1.05 19.94
CA ASP A 612 -2.87 -1.38 21.22
C ASP A 612 -4.40 -1.27 21.15
N GLU A 613 -5.08 -2.40 21.27
CA GLU A 613 -6.55 -2.51 21.38
C GLU A 613 -7.17 -1.68 22.53
N ASN A 614 -6.37 -1.15 23.46
CA ASN A 614 -6.82 -0.38 24.62
C ASN A 614 -6.61 1.16 24.49
N ASN A 615 -5.79 1.60 23.54
CA ASN A 615 -5.38 3.01 23.34
C ASN A 615 -5.40 3.43 21.86
N CYS A 616 -6.16 2.72 21.03
CA CYS A 616 -6.10 2.82 19.58
C CYS A 616 -6.53 4.20 19.06
N GLY A 617 -5.62 4.89 18.37
CA GLY A 617 -5.79 6.25 17.86
C GLY A 617 -5.71 7.35 18.92
N ALA A 618 -6.04 7.07 20.19
CA ALA A 618 -5.82 7.95 21.33
C ALA A 618 -5.92 7.23 22.69
N CYS A 619 -5.30 7.82 23.70
CA CYS A 619 -5.34 7.37 25.10
C CYS A 619 -6.73 6.95 25.60
N GLY A 620 -6.86 5.70 26.04
CA GLY A 620 -8.10 5.12 26.58
C GLY A 620 -9.19 4.84 25.54
N VAL A 621 -8.90 4.95 24.24
CA VAL A 621 -9.78 4.46 23.17
C VAL A 621 -9.60 2.95 23.04
N VAL A 622 -10.39 2.22 23.82
CA VAL A 622 -10.48 0.75 23.71
C VAL A 622 -11.35 0.39 22.51
N CYS A 623 -10.86 -0.51 21.65
CA CYS A 623 -11.59 -0.96 20.48
C CYS A 623 -12.87 -1.74 20.82
N GLY A 624 -13.85 -1.63 19.94
CA GLY A 624 -15.15 -2.28 20.01
C GLY A 624 -15.09 -3.79 19.81
N VAL A 625 -16.21 -4.46 20.07
CA VAL A 625 -16.26 -5.93 20.07
C VAL A 625 -16.11 -6.49 18.65
N GLY A 626 -14.92 -7.02 18.36
CA GLY A 626 -14.55 -7.58 17.06
C GLY A 626 -13.82 -6.62 16.13
N GLU A 627 -13.55 -5.39 16.58
CA GLU A 627 -12.56 -4.50 15.96
C GLU A 627 -11.15 -4.94 16.39
N THR A 628 -10.14 -4.61 15.59
CA THR A 628 -8.72 -4.88 15.85
C THR A 628 -7.94 -3.61 15.58
N CYS A 629 -7.11 -3.15 16.51
CA CYS A 629 -6.37 -1.90 16.31
C CYS A 629 -5.38 -2.05 15.15
N THR A 630 -5.57 -1.27 14.11
CA THR A 630 -4.81 -1.32 12.86
C THR A 630 -4.44 0.10 12.45
N ASN A 631 -3.15 0.45 12.53
CA ASN A 631 -2.62 1.79 12.22
C ASN A 631 -3.34 2.94 12.96
N GLY A 632 -3.79 2.69 14.20
CA GLY A 632 -4.51 3.66 15.03
C GLY A 632 -5.99 3.87 14.69
N SER A 633 -6.57 2.98 13.88
CA SER A 633 -8.03 2.85 13.75
C SER A 633 -8.49 1.52 14.34
N CYS A 634 -9.62 1.53 15.06
CA CYS A 634 -10.30 0.31 15.47
C CYS A 634 -11.10 -0.24 14.28
N ASP A 635 -10.40 -0.86 13.35
CA ASP A 635 -10.96 -1.36 12.11
C ASP A 635 -11.48 -2.80 12.27
N CYS A 636 -12.36 -3.19 11.36
CA CYS A 636 -12.82 -4.57 11.29
C CYS A 636 -11.85 -5.46 10.52
N SER A 637 -11.77 -6.73 10.93
CA SER A 637 -11.10 -7.78 10.15
C SER A 637 -11.58 -7.81 8.69
N PHE A 638 -10.71 -8.27 7.77
CA PHE A 638 -11.01 -8.32 6.34
C PHE A 638 -12.36 -8.99 6.03
N GLY A 639 -13.07 -8.45 5.03
CA GLY A 639 -14.41 -8.90 4.66
C GLY A 639 -15.55 -8.47 5.61
N GLN A 640 -15.25 -7.77 6.69
CA GLN A 640 -16.24 -7.27 7.65
C GLN A 640 -16.37 -5.74 7.61
N THR A 641 -17.46 -5.22 8.19
CA THR A 641 -17.74 -3.78 8.31
C THR A 641 -18.22 -3.47 9.72
N LEU A 642 -17.89 -2.29 10.24
CA LEU A 642 -18.36 -1.84 11.54
C LEU A 642 -19.84 -1.48 11.47
N CYS A 643 -20.69 -2.32 12.06
CA CYS A 643 -22.13 -2.14 11.99
C CYS A 643 -22.68 -1.31 13.16
N PRO A 644 -23.50 -0.27 12.89
CA PRO A 644 -24.01 0.61 13.93
C PRO A 644 -25.04 -0.07 14.85
N PRO A 645 -25.26 0.47 16.07
CA PRO A 645 -26.17 -0.05 17.11
C PRO A 645 -27.60 -0.44 16.68
N ALA A 646 -27.78 -1.68 16.22
CA ALA A 646 -29.10 -2.29 16.07
C ALA A 646 -29.68 -2.63 17.46
N ASN A 647 -30.91 -2.17 17.73
CA ASN A 647 -31.70 -2.53 18.92
C ASN A 647 -31.02 -2.31 20.30
N GLY A 648 -30.09 -1.35 20.41
CA GLY A 648 -29.41 -1.03 21.67
C GLY A 648 -28.30 -2.02 22.07
N GLN A 649 -27.66 -2.66 21.10
CA GLN A 649 -26.34 -3.27 21.25
C GLN A 649 -25.24 -2.27 20.88
N PRO A 650 -24.00 -2.41 21.40
CA PRO A 650 -22.86 -1.64 20.90
C PRO A 650 -22.60 -1.92 19.41
N ALA A 651 -21.85 -1.03 18.76
CA ALA A 651 -21.33 -1.31 17.43
C ALA A 651 -20.41 -2.54 17.47
N SER A 652 -20.35 -3.29 16.37
CA SER A 652 -19.46 -4.45 16.23
C SER A 652 -19.28 -4.86 14.78
N CYS A 653 -18.15 -5.48 14.48
CA CYS A 653 -17.81 -5.96 13.13
C CYS A 653 -18.70 -7.12 12.66
N LYS A 654 -19.12 -7.10 11.40
CA LYS A 654 -19.99 -8.12 10.77
C LYS A 654 -19.62 -8.34 9.31
N THR A 655 -19.74 -9.58 8.84
CA THR A 655 -19.58 -9.95 7.42
C THR A 655 -20.80 -9.50 6.60
N THR A 656 -20.80 -8.26 6.13
CA THR A 656 -21.93 -7.60 5.45
C THR A 656 -22.36 -8.27 4.14
N ILE A 657 -21.52 -9.16 3.60
CA ILE A 657 -21.74 -9.90 2.34
C ILE A 657 -22.75 -11.05 2.50
N SER A 658 -22.85 -11.64 3.71
CA SER A 658 -23.58 -12.89 3.95
C SER A 658 -24.39 -12.94 5.26
N ASP A 659 -24.20 -12.00 6.20
CA ASP A 659 -24.95 -11.98 7.47
C ASP A 659 -26.35 -11.35 7.30
N PRO A 660 -27.47 -12.11 7.43
CA PRO A 660 -28.81 -11.55 7.39
C PRO A 660 -29.14 -10.62 8.56
N ALA A 661 -28.35 -10.58 9.63
CA ALA A 661 -28.51 -9.61 10.71
C ALA A 661 -27.85 -8.25 10.43
N ALA A 662 -27.00 -8.13 9.40
CA ALA A 662 -26.12 -6.99 9.20
C ALA A 662 -25.73 -6.78 7.73
N CYS A 663 -26.69 -6.88 6.80
CA CYS A 663 -26.40 -6.98 5.38
C CYS A 663 -26.09 -5.65 4.68
N GLY A 664 -25.03 -5.64 3.88
CA GLY A 664 -24.64 -4.51 3.02
C GLY A 664 -24.02 -3.32 3.75
N PRO A 665 -23.65 -2.26 3.03
CA PRO A 665 -22.91 -1.11 3.56
C PRO A 665 -23.69 -0.26 4.59
N THR A 666 -24.97 -0.55 4.80
CA THR A 666 -25.82 0.07 5.84
C THR A 666 -26.20 -0.90 6.97
N CYS A 667 -25.63 -2.12 6.97
CA CYS A 667 -25.89 -3.19 7.92
C CYS A 667 -27.38 -3.49 8.14
N THR A 668 -28.13 -3.61 7.04
CA THR A 668 -29.58 -3.82 7.04
C THR A 668 -29.95 -5.23 7.50
N VAL A 669 -30.86 -5.34 8.48
CA VAL A 669 -31.43 -6.63 8.91
C VAL A 669 -32.37 -7.18 7.83
N CYS A 670 -31.95 -8.25 7.16
CA CYS A 670 -32.76 -8.95 6.17
C CYS A 670 -33.92 -9.69 6.83
N SER A 671 -35.15 -9.39 6.41
CA SER A 671 -36.36 -9.89 7.04
C SER A 671 -37.58 -9.88 6.10
N GLY A 672 -38.66 -10.53 6.52
CA GLY A 672 -39.94 -10.50 5.82
C GLY A 672 -39.87 -11.09 4.40
N ALA A 673 -40.06 -10.24 3.39
CA ALA A 673 -40.03 -10.65 1.98
C ALA A 673 -38.61 -10.82 1.40
N THR A 674 -37.59 -10.33 2.10
CA THR A 674 -36.17 -10.46 1.71
C THR A 674 -35.33 -10.89 2.93
N PRO A 675 -35.43 -12.17 3.38
CA PRO A 675 -34.84 -12.63 4.63
C PRO A 675 -33.37 -13.07 4.52
N PHE A 676 -32.80 -13.13 3.31
CA PHE A 676 -31.44 -13.61 3.06
C PHE A 676 -30.49 -12.43 2.79
N CYS A 677 -29.24 -12.51 3.25
CA CYS A 677 -28.17 -11.62 2.78
C CYS A 677 -27.30 -12.31 1.73
N VAL A 678 -27.04 -11.63 0.62
CA VAL A 678 -26.08 -12.02 -0.43
C VAL A 678 -25.57 -10.77 -1.14
N SER A 679 -24.31 -10.74 -1.58
CA SER A 679 -23.78 -9.63 -2.40
C SER A 679 -24.00 -8.24 -1.77
N ASN A 680 -23.80 -8.11 -0.45
CA ASN A 680 -24.08 -6.85 0.27
C ASN A 680 -25.53 -6.34 0.13
N GLY A 681 -26.52 -7.22 -0.09
CA GLY A 681 -27.93 -6.81 -0.17
C GLY A 681 -28.94 -7.90 0.20
N CYS A 682 -30.08 -7.47 0.73
CA CYS A 682 -31.14 -8.41 1.11
C CYS A 682 -31.90 -8.96 -0.11
N ALA A 683 -32.07 -10.28 -0.15
CA ALA A 683 -32.70 -11.02 -1.24
C ALA A 683 -33.90 -11.87 -0.77
N ALA A 684 -34.85 -12.11 -1.68
CA ALA A 684 -36.02 -12.95 -1.44
C ALA A 684 -35.71 -14.46 -1.53
N THR A 685 -34.61 -14.83 -2.20
CA THR A 685 -34.14 -16.19 -2.44
C THR A 685 -32.63 -16.19 -2.58
N CYS A 686 -31.97 -17.28 -2.17
CA CYS A 686 -30.55 -17.49 -2.46
C CYS A 686 -30.32 -17.67 -3.98
N PRO A 687 -29.25 -17.07 -4.55
CA PRO A 687 -28.83 -17.35 -5.92
C PRO A 687 -28.06 -18.68 -5.96
N ALA A 688 -28.43 -19.58 -6.87
CA ALA A 688 -27.70 -20.84 -7.06
C ALA A 688 -26.22 -20.54 -7.41
N PRO A 689 -25.23 -21.25 -6.83
CA PRO A 689 -25.34 -22.53 -6.13
C PRO A 689 -25.70 -22.44 -4.64
N LEU A 690 -25.85 -21.23 -4.07
CA LEU A 690 -26.27 -21.10 -2.68
C LEU A 690 -27.72 -21.56 -2.50
N GLU A 691 -27.96 -22.30 -1.43
CA GLU A 691 -29.29 -22.73 -1.01
C GLU A 691 -29.63 -22.20 0.39
N ALA A 692 -30.92 -22.02 0.65
CA ALA A 692 -31.39 -21.59 1.97
C ALA A 692 -31.12 -22.65 3.05
N CYS A 693 -30.45 -22.21 4.12
CA CYS A 693 -30.31 -22.89 5.40
C CYS A 693 -30.73 -21.93 6.52
N GLY A 694 -31.99 -22.03 6.97
CA GLY A 694 -32.60 -20.99 7.79
C GLY A 694 -32.71 -19.68 7.00
N ASN A 695 -32.13 -18.60 7.54
CA ASN A 695 -32.04 -17.29 6.88
C ASN A 695 -30.69 -17.06 6.16
N GLN A 696 -29.76 -18.02 6.20
CA GLN A 696 -28.46 -17.92 5.52
C GLN A 696 -28.51 -18.60 4.15
N CYS A 697 -27.70 -18.10 3.23
CA CYS A 697 -27.47 -18.69 1.91
C CYS A 697 -26.14 -19.42 1.90
N ILE A 698 -26.18 -20.74 1.77
CA ILE A 698 -25.04 -21.63 2.01
C ILE A 698 -24.77 -22.50 0.78
N ASN A 699 -23.50 -22.63 0.37
CA ASN A 699 -23.15 -23.56 -0.70
C ASN A 699 -23.05 -24.99 -0.17
N LYS A 700 -24.16 -25.73 -0.21
CA LYS A 700 -24.22 -27.14 0.23
C LYS A 700 -23.28 -28.08 -0.54
N LYS A 701 -22.60 -27.63 -1.59
CA LYS A 701 -21.61 -28.41 -2.35
C LYS A 701 -20.19 -28.33 -1.79
N SER A 702 -19.90 -27.34 -0.95
CA SER A 702 -18.56 -26.96 -0.50
C SER A 702 -18.50 -26.53 0.97
N ASP A 703 -19.62 -26.21 1.62
CA ASP A 703 -19.67 -25.91 3.06
C ASP A 703 -19.46 -27.21 3.89
N ASN A 704 -18.42 -27.23 4.73
CA ASN A 704 -18.04 -28.38 5.57
C ASN A 704 -19.03 -28.68 6.71
N ASN A 705 -19.92 -27.75 7.06
CA ASN A 705 -20.93 -27.83 8.11
C ASN A 705 -22.35 -28.12 7.59
N ASN A 706 -22.58 -27.95 6.27
CA ASN A 706 -23.89 -28.01 5.62
C ASN A 706 -23.89 -28.92 4.37
N CYS A 707 -23.02 -29.93 4.35
CA CYS A 707 -22.71 -30.69 3.16
C CYS A 707 -23.89 -31.54 2.67
N GLY A 708 -24.39 -31.24 1.47
CA GLY A 708 -25.56 -31.87 0.85
C GLY A 708 -26.90 -31.47 1.50
N THR A 709 -26.97 -31.38 2.83
CA THR A 709 -28.11 -30.83 3.58
C THR A 709 -27.66 -29.98 4.77
N CYS A 710 -28.46 -28.96 5.13
CA CYS A 710 -28.13 -28.03 6.21
C CYS A 710 -27.83 -28.75 7.54
N GLY A 711 -26.75 -28.37 8.22
CA GLY A 711 -26.28 -28.99 9.46
C GLY A 711 -25.64 -30.37 9.31
N THR A 712 -25.36 -30.83 8.08
CA THR A 712 -24.55 -32.05 7.85
C THR A 712 -23.07 -31.68 7.86
N VAL A 713 -22.45 -31.83 9.03
CA VAL A 713 -21.02 -31.57 9.25
C VAL A 713 -20.18 -32.77 8.81
N CYS A 714 -19.10 -32.52 8.07
CA CYS A 714 -18.13 -33.55 7.69
C CYS A 714 -17.21 -33.94 8.85
N GLY A 715 -16.74 -35.20 8.86
CA GLY A 715 -15.91 -35.73 9.94
C GLY A 715 -14.43 -35.30 9.82
N PRO A 716 -13.62 -35.43 10.89
CA PRO A 716 -12.19 -35.09 10.85
C PRO A 716 -11.44 -35.78 9.71
N GLY A 717 -10.63 -35.02 8.96
CA GLY A 717 -9.95 -35.50 7.74
C GLY A 717 -10.83 -35.63 6.50
N THR A 718 -12.09 -35.19 6.57
CA THR A 718 -13.03 -35.12 5.43
C THR A 718 -13.65 -33.74 5.33
N GLY A 719 -14.01 -33.34 4.11
CA GLY A 719 -14.73 -32.09 3.85
C GLY A 719 -15.66 -32.24 2.64
N CYS A 720 -16.45 -31.21 2.37
CA CYS A 720 -17.52 -31.30 1.39
C CYS A 720 -17.02 -31.21 -0.06
N SER A 721 -17.51 -32.08 -0.94
CA SER A 721 -17.33 -31.99 -2.39
C SER A 721 -18.60 -32.44 -3.10
N ASP A 722 -19.20 -31.54 -3.88
CA ASP A 722 -20.52 -31.67 -4.53
C ASP A 722 -21.70 -32.07 -3.62
N GLY A 723 -21.56 -31.89 -2.30
CA GLY A 723 -22.57 -32.27 -1.31
C GLY A 723 -22.39 -33.66 -0.71
N LEU A 724 -21.20 -34.25 -0.90
CA LEU A 724 -20.74 -35.46 -0.23
C LEU A 724 -19.49 -35.16 0.58
N CYS A 725 -19.38 -35.66 1.82
CA CYS A 725 -18.13 -35.60 2.56
C CYS A 725 -17.13 -36.59 1.95
N VAL A 726 -16.02 -36.07 1.43
CA VAL A 726 -14.90 -36.82 0.82
C VAL A 726 -13.63 -36.59 1.64
N ASN A 727 -12.62 -37.43 1.45
CA ASN A 727 -11.31 -37.21 2.09
C ASN A 727 -10.74 -35.86 1.65
N ALA A 728 -10.31 -35.05 2.60
CA ALA A 728 -9.56 -33.84 2.33
C ALA A 728 -8.06 -34.16 2.16
N ILE A 729 -7.38 -33.37 1.33
CA ILE A 729 -5.92 -33.34 1.28
C ILE A 729 -5.44 -32.72 2.60
N ALA A 730 -4.63 -33.47 3.34
CA ALA A 730 -4.10 -32.98 4.60
C ALA A 730 -3.06 -31.88 4.36
N VAL A 731 -3.35 -30.69 4.88
CA VAL A 731 -2.45 -29.55 5.00
C VAL A 731 -2.27 -29.18 6.48
N GLY A 732 -1.26 -28.37 6.76
CA GLY A 732 -1.00 -27.80 8.09
C GLY A 732 -2.07 -26.78 8.52
N PRO A 733 -2.05 -26.37 9.80
CA PRO A 733 -2.95 -25.34 10.31
C PRO A 733 -2.62 -23.96 9.72
N ASP A 734 -3.59 -23.06 9.77
CA ASP A 734 -3.51 -21.68 9.31
C ASP A 734 -2.26 -20.97 9.88
N PRO A 735 -1.37 -20.45 9.01
CA PRO A 735 -0.20 -19.69 9.45
C PRO A 735 -0.59 -18.42 10.24
N ALA A 736 0.23 -18.02 11.22
CA ALA A 736 -0.03 -16.82 12.03
C ALA A 736 -0.21 -15.52 11.20
N LYS A 737 0.40 -15.46 10.02
CA LYS A 737 0.22 -14.35 9.06
C LYS A 737 -1.17 -14.27 8.41
N CYS A 738 -2.08 -15.22 8.69
CA CYS A 738 -3.46 -15.23 8.21
C CYS A 738 -4.49 -14.70 9.22
N VAL A 739 -4.04 -14.20 10.38
CA VAL A 739 -4.87 -13.36 11.24
C VAL A 739 -5.43 -12.19 10.41
N GLY A 740 -6.73 -11.90 10.58
CA GLY A 740 -7.41 -10.86 9.81
C GLY A 740 -7.58 -11.18 8.31
N GLY A 741 -7.46 -12.44 7.88
CA GLY A 741 -7.62 -12.87 6.48
C GLY A 741 -6.33 -12.82 5.64
N GLY A 742 -5.25 -12.29 6.22
CA GLY A 742 -3.91 -12.26 5.62
C GLY A 742 -3.57 -10.99 4.82
N PRO A 743 -2.30 -10.85 4.39
CA PRO A 743 -1.82 -9.70 3.64
C PRO A 743 -2.35 -9.68 2.20
N PRO A 744 -2.36 -8.51 1.52
CA PRO A 744 -2.69 -8.42 0.10
C PRO A 744 -1.76 -9.25 -0.79
N ILE A 745 -2.31 -9.79 -1.89
CA ILE A 745 -1.55 -10.56 -2.88
C ILE A 745 -0.81 -9.61 -3.83
N VAL A 746 0.53 -9.61 -3.74
CA VAL A 746 1.42 -8.85 -4.63
C VAL A 746 2.05 -9.79 -5.67
N VAL A 747 2.10 -9.37 -6.94
CA VAL A 747 2.61 -10.15 -8.07
C VAL A 747 3.55 -9.34 -8.98
N PRO A 748 4.58 -9.95 -9.58
CA PRO A 748 5.53 -9.24 -10.45
C PRO A 748 4.97 -9.01 -11.86
N THR A 749 5.01 -7.77 -12.33
CA THR A 749 4.58 -7.37 -13.69
C THR A 749 5.73 -7.08 -14.65
N GLY A 750 6.93 -6.82 -14.14
CA GLY A 750 8.07 -6.44 -14.96
C GLY A 750 9.41 -6.55 -14.21
N PRO A 751 10.53 -6.17 -14.85
CA PRO A 751 11.87 -6.27 -14.26
C PRO A 751 12.07 -5.28 -13.08
N GLY A 752 11.66 -5.70 -11.88
CA GLY A 752 11.63 -4.85 -10.68
C GLY A 752 10.27 -4.18 -10.41
N GLU A 753 9.25 -4.50 -11.20
CA GLU A 753 7.89 -3.97 -11.05
C GLU A 753 6.97 -5.01 -10.40
N THR A 754 6.21 -4.58 -9.39
CA THR A 754 5.20 -5.40 -8.70
C THR A 754 3.92 -4.61 -8.52
N THR A 755 2.77 -5.28 -8.66
CA THR A 755 1.45 -4.70 -8.41
C THR A 755 0.59 -5.66 -7.61
N CYS A 756 -0.57 -5.20 -7.11
CA CYS A 756 -1.55 -6.07 -6.50
C CYS A 756 -2.32 -6.91 -7.53
N ALA A 757 -2.61 -8.16 -7.18
CA ALA A 757 -3.47 -9.02 -7.98
C ALA A 757 -4.91 -8.47 -8.09
N GLY A 758 -5.34 -7.64 -7.13
CA GLY A 758 -6.55 -6.82 -7.20
C GLY A 758 -6.55 -5.85 -8.38
N SER A 759 -5.59 -4.92 -8.40
CA SER A 759 -5.49 -3.85 -9.41
C SER A 759 -5.27 -4.37 -10.85
N LEU A 760 -4.72 -5.59 -11.04
CA LEU A 760 -4.68 -6.27 -12.35
C LEU A 760 -6.08 -6.47 -12.98
N GLY A 761 -7.10 -6.72 -12.15
CA GLY A 761 -8.49 -6.84 -12.60
C GLY A 761 -9.07 -5.50 -13.07
N ALA A 762 -8.78 -4.43 -12.32
CA ALA A 762 -9.28 -3.09 -12.58
C ALA A 762 -8.85 -2.54 -13.95
N VAL A 763 -7.54 -2.54 -14.22
CA VAL A 763 -6.96 -1.96 -15.44
C VAL A 763 -7.36 -2.70 -16.73
N THR A 764 -7.78 -3.96 -16.63
CA THR A 764 -7.88 -4.89 -17.78
C THR A 764 -9.31 -5.00 -18.33
N PHE A 765 -10.34 -4.90 -17.49
CA PHE A 765 -11.71 -5.34 -17.85
C PHE A 765 -12.69 -4.18 -18.10
N ARG A 766 -12.40 -3.36 -19.12
CA ARG A 766 -13.30 -2.29 -19.60
C ARG A 766 -14.74 -2.72 -19.89
N PHE A 767 -14.91 -3.92 -20.43
CA PHE A 767 -16.15 -4.42 -21.00
C PHE A 767 -16.47 -5.81 -20.43
N GLY A 768 -17.75 -6.15 -20.32
CA GLY A 768 -18.18 -7.50 -19.93
C GLY A 768 -17.65 -8.57 -20.89
N LEU A 769 -17.47 -8.21 -22.16
CA LEU A 769 -16.69 -8.99 -23.12
C LEU A 769 -15.69 -8.11 -23.88
N CYS A 770 -14.40 -8.43 -23.77
CA CYS A 770 -13.33 -7.87 -24.60
C CYS A 770 -12.66 -8.94 -25.47
N SER A 771 -12.43 -8.65 -26.75
CA SER A 771 -11.69 -9.53 -27.68
C SER A 771 -10.61 -8.78 -28.46
N CYS A 772 -9.36 -9.27 -28.39
CA CYS A 772 -8.21 -8.72 -29.14
C CYS A 772 -8.26 -8.98 -30.65
N THR A 773 -9.04 -9.98 -31.07
CA THR A 773 -9.33 -10.24 -32.48
C THR A 773 -10.84 -10.30 -32.67
N ASN A 774 -11.44 -11.47 -32.85
CA ASN A 774 -12.83 -11.60 -33.29
C ASN A 774 -13.75 -12.11 -32.18
N VAL A 775 -15.04 -11.84 -32.38
CA VAL A 775 -16.14 -12.50 -31.67
C VAL A 775 -16.96 -13.28 -32.70
N GLY A 776 -17.10 -14.58 -32.47
CA GLY A 776 -17.80 -15.50 -33.37
C GLY A 776 -16.97 -16.00 -34.55
N PRO A 777 -17.58 -16.78 -35.48
CA PRO A 777 -19.00 -16.76 -35.84
C PRO A 777 -19.96 -17.39 -34.82
N LEU A 778 -20.73 -16.54 -34.13
CA LEU A 778 -21.69 -16.96 -33.10
C LEU A 778 -22.90 -17.67 -33.73
N GLY A 779 -23.20 -18.87 -33.22
CA GLY A 779 -24.35 -19.67 -33.67
C GLY A 779 -25.66 -19.34 -32.96
N HIS A 780 -25.60 -18.84 -31.72
CA HIS A 780 -26.76 -18.52 -30.88
C HIS A 780 -26.51 -17.20 -30.11
N ASP A 781 -27.46 -16.81 -29.28
CA ASP A 781 -27.54 -15.46 -28.71
C ASP A 781 -26.36 -15.11 -27.78
N LEU A 782 -25.87 -13.88 -27.91
CA LEU A 782 -24.96 -13.23 -26.96
C LEU A 782 -25.67 -12.06 -26.29
N LEU A 783 -25.79 -12.11 -24.97
CA LEU A 783 -26.30 -11.02 -24.14
C LEU A 783 -25.21 -10.56 -23.16
N VAL A 784 -24.98 -9.26 -23.08
CA VAL A 784 -24.13 -8.64 -22.05
C VAL A 784 -24.91 -7.52 -21.36
N ASP A 785 -25.06 -7.64 -20.05
CA ASP A 785 -25.53 -6.57 -19.16
C ASP A 785 -24.58 -6.41 -17.97
N ALA A 786 -24.90 -5.54 -17.00
CA ALA A 786 -24.06 -5.31 -15.84
C ALA A 786 -24.86 -5.15 -14.54
N PHE A 787 -24.18 -5.33 -13.42
CA PHE A 787 -24.60 -5.01 -12.06
C PHE A 787 -23.37 -4.62 -11.23
N ASP A 788 -23.53 -4.47 -9.91
CA ASP A 788 -22.42 -4.26 -8.98
C ASP A 788 -22.69 -5.05 -7.69
N SER A 789 -21.85 -6.05 -7.39
CA SER A 789 -22.01 -6.94 -6.24
C SER A 789 -21.69 -6.30 -4.89
N ARG A 790 -21.24 -5.04 -4.84
CA ARG A 790 -21.05 -4.27 -3.61
C ARG A 790 -22.34 -3.64 -3.09
N VAL A 791 -23.34 -3.43 -3.97
CA VAL A 791 -24.62 -2.78 -3.64
C VAL A 791 -25.83 -3.72 -3.68
N GLY A 792 -25.64 -4.98 -4.06
CA GLY A 792 -26.67 -6.02 -4.04
C GLY A 792 -26.43 -7.13 -5.07
N PRO A 793 -27.24 -8.21 -5.02
CA PRO A 793 -27.16 -9.29 -6.00
C PRO A 793 -27.70 -8.84 -7.35
N TYR A 794 -27.22 -9.48 -8.43
CA TYR A 794 -27.82 -9.38 -9.76
C TYR A 794 -29.33 -9.72 -9.72
N LYS A 795 -30.13 -9.01 -10.53
CA LYS A 795 -31.59 -9.12 -10.56
C LYS A 795 -32.07 -9.17 -12.01
N ASP A 796 -32.79 -10.22 -12.37
CA ASP A 796 -33.37 -10.42 -13.72
C ASP A 796 -34.44 -9.39 -14.14
N THR A 797 -34.84 -8.48 -13.25
CA THR A 797 -35.90 -7.51 -13.54
C THR A 797 -35.36 -6.30 -14.32
N VAL A 798 -36.05 -5.97 -15.40
CA VAL A 798 -35.63 -5.00 -16.44
C VAL A 798 -35.14 -3.62 -15.94
N PRO A 799 -35.61 -3.03 -14.82
CA PRO A 799 -35.06 -1.77 -14.33
C PRO A 799 -33.64 -1.83 -13.75
N ALA A 800 -33.07 -3.03 -13.52
CA ALA A 800 -31.83 -3.21 -12.74
C ALA A 800 -30.58 -3.51 -13.58
N ARG A 801 -30.68 -3.55 -14.92
CA ARG A 801 -29.57 -3.86 -15.81
C ARG A 801 -28.73 -2.62 -16.08
N LEU A 802 -27.55 -2.54 -15.46
CA LEU A 802 -26.55 -1.52 -15.74
C LEU A 802 -25.90 -1.78 -17.11
N GLY A 803 -25.21 -0.76 -17.65
CA GLY A 803 -24.66 -0.79 -19.00
C GLY A 803 -23.46 -1.72 -19.20
N GLY A 804 -23.69 -3.02 -19.37
CA GLY A 804 -22.66 -3.99 -19.77
C GLY A 804 -22.34 -3.93 -21.26
N GLY A 805 -21.14 -3.47 -21.60
CA GLY A 805 -20.71 -3.29 -23.00
C GLY A 805 -19.86 -4.43 -23.58
N ILE A 806 -19.59 -4.33 -24.89
CA ILE A 806 -18.79 -5.28 -25.69
C ILE A 806 -17.69 -4.53 -26.45
N GLY A 807 -16.43 -4.93 -26.28
CA GLY A 807 -15.27 -4.40 -27.01
C GLY A 807 -14.62 -5.46 -27.92
N VAL A 808 -14.40 -5.13 -29.19
CA VAL A 808 -13.77 -6.02 -30.17
C VAL A 808 -12.79 -5.27 -31.06
N ASN A 809 -11.51 -5.65 -31.01
CA ASN A 809 -10.44 -5.06 -31.81
C ASN A 809 -10.47 -5.51 -33.28
N GLY A 810 -10.96 -6.72 -33.56
CA GLY A 810 -11.21 -7.26 -34.90
C GLY A 810 -12.69 -7.18 -35.28
N THR A 811 -13.30 -8.32 -35.63
CA THR A 811 -14.65 -8.40 -36.21
C THR A 811 -15.68 -9.09 -35.34
N ILE A 812 -16.94 -8.71 -35.48
CA ILE A 812 -18.09 -9.46 -34.95
C ILE A 812 -18.80 -10.21 -36.08
N GLN A 813 -18.94 -11.52 -35.94
CA GLN A 813 -19.74 -12.36 -36.85
C GLN A 813 -20.79 -13.13 -36.05
N SER A 814 -22.06 -13.05 -36.44
CA SER A 814 -23.13 -13.80 -35.79
C SER A 814 -24.24 -14.21 -36.77
N THR A 815 -24.78 -15.42 -36.59
CA THR A 815 -26.05 -15.82 -37.23
C THR A 815 -27.27 -15.68 -36.32
N ALA A 816 -27.07 -15.22 -35.08
CA ALA A 816 -28.08 -15.03 -34.05
C ALA A 816 -28.02 -13.60 -33.46
N ASN A 817 -28.77 -13.37 -32.38
CA ASN A 817 -28.95 -12.05 -31.78
C ASN A 817 -27.75 -11.62 -30.94
N ILE A 818 -27.49 -10.31 -30.90
CA ILE A 818 -26.53 -9.68 -29.99
C ILE A 818 -27.28 -8.56 -29.25
N GLU A 819 -27.30 -8.61 -27.92
CA GLU A 819 -27.90 -7.61 -27.05
C GLU A 819 -26.87 -7.10 -26.02
N ALA A 820 -26.44 -5.85 -26.15
CA ALA A 820 -25.51 -5.19 -25.23
C ALA A 820 -26.22 -4.06 -24.50
N PHE A 821 -26.34 -4.13 -23.17
CA PHE A 821 -27.00 -3.11 -22.37
C PHE A 821 -26.12 -1.86 -22.16
N GLY A 822 -24.82 -1.96 -22.40
CA GLY A 822 -23.89 -0.83 -22.48
C GLY A 822 -23.48 -0.50 -23.92
N GLU A 823 -22.27 0.03 -24.08
CA GLU A 823 -21.72 0.37 -25.39
C GLU A 823 -21.22 -0.85 -26.18
N MET A 824 -21.17 -0.74 -27.51
CA MET A 824 -20.66 -1.79 -28.39
C MET A 824 -19.62 -1.21 -29.37
N TRP A 825 -18.38 -1.71 -29.31
CA TRP A 825 -17.23 -1.22 -30.06
C TRP A 825 -16.63 -2.31 -30.96
N VAL A 826 -16.52 -2.05 -32.26
CA VAL A 826 -15.93 -2.92 -33.28
C VAL A 826 -14.89 -2.13 -34.10
N PHE A 827 -13.60 -2.34 -33.83
CA PHE A 827 -12.51 -1.56 -34.44
C PHE A 827 -11.98 -2.15 -35.76
N GLY A 828 -12.14 -3.45 -36.01
CA GLY A 828 -11.60 -4.10 -37.19
C GLY A 828 -12.19 -3.52 -38.47
N SER A 829 -11.35 -3.31 -39.50
CA SER A 829 -11.77 -2.68 -40.77
C SER A 829 -12.81 -3.49 -41.56
N GLN A 830 -12.90 -4.80 -41.32
CA GLN A 830 -13.95 -5.67 -41.86
C GLN A 830 -15.29 -5.49 -41.11
N GLY A 831 -15.26 -5.01 -39.86
CA GLY A 831 -16.42 -4.60 -39.07
C GLY A 831 -17.29 -5.75 -38.57
N GLN A 832 -18.59 -5.63 -38.79
CA GLN A 832 -19.63 -6.50 -38.24
C GLN A 832 -20.50 -7.08 -39.35
N THR A 833 -20.81 -8.38 -39.21
CA THR A 833 -21.76 -9.10 -40.07
C THR A 833 -22.71 -9.93 -39.21
N THR A 834 -23.96 -9.50 -39.09
CA THR A 834 -25.01 -10.19 -38.32
C THR A 834 -26.21 -10.61 -39.15
N LYS A 835 -26.81 -11.76 -38.78
CA LYS A 835 -28.08 -12.23 -39.35
C LYS A 835 -29.27 -12.23 -38.40
N GLY A 836 -29.04 -12.20 -37.08
CA GLY A 836 -30.07 -11.90 -36.09
C GLY A 836 -30.04 -10.44 -35.67
N ASP A 837 -30.81 -10.13 -34.64
CA ASP A 837 -31.02 -8.78 -34.11
C ASP A 837 -29.71 -8.19 -33.54
N VAL A 838 -29.57 -6.87 -33.65
CA VAL A 838 -28.49 -6.09 -33.01
C VAL A 838 -29.12 -5.02 -32.13
N LEU A 839 -29.08 -5.24 -30.82
CA LEU A 839 -29.65 -4.35 -29.82
C LEU A 839 -28.51 -3.76 -28.99
N VAL A 840 -28.35 -2.44 -29.00
CA VAL A 840 -27.37 -1.73 -28.18
C VAL A 840 -28.13 -0.64 -27.41
N HIS A 841 -28.09 -0.71 -26.09
CA HIS A 841 -28.81 0.25 -25.24
C HIS A 841 -27.97 1.48 -24.88
N GLY A 842 -26.65 1.46 -25.19
CA GLY A 842 -25.74 2.62 -25.20
C GLY A 842 -25.19 2.97 -26.60
N ARG A 843 -24.07 3.70 -26.65
CA ARG A 843 -23.40 4.11 -27.91
C ARG A 843 -22.87 2.92 -28.73
N PHE A 844 -22.93 3.04 -30.06
CA PHE A 844 -22.40 2.03 -30.99
C PHE A 844 -21.29 2.57 -31.89
N PHE A 845 -20.11 1.95 -31.87
CA PHE A 845 -18.96 2.32 -32.67
C PHE A 845 -18.50 1.14 -33.54
N ASN A 846 -18.57 1.28 -34.85
CA ASN A 846 -18.08 0.27 -35.80
C ASN A 846 -17.22 0.93 -36.88
N ARG A 847 -15.89 0.79 -36.77
CA ARG A 847 -14.94 1.35 -37.74
C ARG A 847 -15.02 0.68 -39.12
N GLY A 848 -15.47 -0.57 -39.17
CA GLY A 848 -15.57 -1.35 -40.40
C GLY A 848 -16.95 -1.34 -41.06
N LYS A 849 -17.20 -2.35 -41.90
CA LYS A 849 -18.49 -2.58 -42.56
C LYS A 849 -19.60 -2.84 -41.52
N PHE A 850 -20.84 -2.46 -41.82
CA PHE A 850 -22.00 -2.84 -41.02
C PHE A 850 -23.01 -3.59 -41.88
N ASP A 851 -22.92 -4.92 -41.89
CA ASP A 851 -23.88 -5.81 -42.52
C ASP A 851 -24.89 -6.31 -41.48
N TYR A 852 -26.16 -5.95 -41.65
CA TYR A 852 -27.27 -6.40 -40.80
C TYR A 852 -28.34 -7.09 -41.66
N SER A 853 -28.95 -8.17 -41.13
CA SER A 853 -29.99 -8.91 -41.86
C SER A 853 -31.32 -9.10 -41.11
N ASP A 854 -31.46 -8.56 -39.89
CA ASP A 854 -32.74 -8.48 -39.17
C ASP A 854 -32.86 -7.11 -38.47
N LEU A 855 -33.47 -7.01 -37.28
CA LEU A 855 -33.65 -5.74 -36.54
C LEU A 855 -32.32 -5.14 -36.07
N VAL A 856 -32.19 -3.81 -36.15
CA VAL A 856 -31.15 -3.04 -35.44
C VAL A 856 -31.80 -1.94 -34.62
N SER A 857 -31.42 -1.80 -33.35
CA SER A 857 -31.91 -0.73 -32.47
C SER A 857 -30.80 -0.20 -31.57
N ILE A 858 -30.53 1.10 -31.66
CA ILE A 858 -29.57 1.85 -30.83
C ILE A 858 -30.33 2.97 -30.10
N ASN A 859 -30.86 2.72 -28.88
CA ASN A 859 -31.47 3.78 -28.05
C ASN A 859 -31.77 3.50 -26.56
N GLU A 860 -31.41 4.49 -25.72
CA GLU A 860 -31.97 4.97 -24.42
C GLU A 860 -32.25 4.02 -23.25
N ALA A 861 -31.78 4.47 -22.08
CA ALA A 861 -31.73 3.77 -20.80
C ALA A 861 -33.09 3.51 -20.07
N THR A 862 -34.25 3.71 -20.69
CA THR A 862 -35.55 3.51 -20.03
C THR A 862 -36.60 2.79 -20.88
N LEU A 863 -36.91 1.56 -20.43
CA LEU A 863 -38.12 0.75 -20.71
C LEU A 863 -38.21 -0.02 -22.05
N GLY A 864 -38.19 -1.34 -21.92
CA GLY A 864 -39.30 -2.16 -22.41
C GLY A 864 -39.11 -2.94 -23.72
N ARG A 865 -38.90 -4.25 -23.62
CA ARG A 865 -38.94 -5.18 -24.77
C ARG A 865 -40.35 -5.23 -25.38
N CYS A 866 -40.46 -5.08 -26.70
CA CYS A 866 -41.63 -5.62 -27.41
C CYS A 866 -41.68 -7.14 -27.23
N ALA A 867 -42.85 -7.67 -26.86
CA ALA A 867 -43.00 -9.11 -26.63
C ALA A 867 -42.96 -9.86 -27.97
N ILE A 868 -41.87 -10.59 -28.23
CA ILE A 868 -41.72 -11.46 -29.40
C ILE A 868 -42.86 -12.51 -29.37
N GLY A 869 -43.87 -12.32 -30.23
CA GLY A 869 -45.08 -13.15 -30.29
C GLY A 869 -46.38 -12.53 -29.74
N GLY A 870 -46.36 -11.28 -29.27
CA GLY A 870 -47.54 -10.57 -28.75
C GLY A 870 -47.87 -9.28 -29.51
N SER A 871 -49.16 -9.01 -29.76
CA SER A 871 -49.63 -7.82 -30.48
C SER A 871 -49.73 -6.57 -29.59
N GLY A 872 -48.66 -6.24 -28.87
CA GLY A 872 -48.64 -5.14 -27.88
C GLY A 872 -47.28 -4.46 -27.75
N CYS A 873 -47.22 -3.20 -28.17
CA CYS A 873 -46.17 -2.24 -27.80
C CYS A 873 -46.34 -1.83 -26.32
N ILE A 874 -45.26 -1.77 -25.52
CA ILE A 874 -45.29 -1.20 -24.16
C ILE A 874 -44.80 0.25 -24.15
N SER A 875 -45.76 1.18 -24.11
CA SER A 875 -45.61 2.66 -24.03
C SER A 875 -44.87 3.36 -25.19
N ASN A 876 -45.42 4.49 -25.65
CA ASN A 876 -44.89 5.42 -26.66
C ASN A 876 -44.44 4.90 -28.06
N ALA A 877 -44.41 3.60 -28.31
CA ALA A 877 -44.21 3.05 -29.65
C ALA A 877 -45.54 2.87 -30.41
N THR A 878 -45.60 3.28 -31.69
CA THR A 878 -46.76 2.98 -32.56
C THR A 878 -46.47 1.74 -33.39
N CYS A 879 -47.04 0.60 -32.98
CA CYS A 879 -47.01 -0.67 -33.70
C CYS A 879 -47.81 -0.58 -35.04
N LEU A 880 -47.15 -0.46 -36.20
CA LEU A 880 -47.83 -0.24 -37.50
C LEU A 880 -48.08 -1.54 -38.30
N GLY A 881 -49.12 -2.28 -37.90
CA GLY A 881 -49.69 -3.38 -38.67
C GLY A 881 -49.05 -4.75 -38.42
N ALA A 882 -49.35 -5.73 -39.29
CA ALA A 882 -48.99 -7.14 -39.11
C ALA A 882 -47.55 -7.48 -39.56
N GLY A 883 -46.58 -6.67 -39.12
CA GLY A 883 -45.15 -6.89 -39.28
C GLY A 883 -44.39 -6.16 -38.17
N ASN A 884 -43.19 -6.61 -37.81
CA ASN A 884 -42.49 -6.25 -36.57
C ASN A 884 -41.91 -4.82 -36.53
N SER A 885 -42.49 -3.87 -37.28
CA SER A 885 -42.03 -2.48 -37.38
C SER A 885 -42.73 -1.59 -36.35
N CYS A 886 -41.98 -1.21 -35.32
CA CYS A 886 -42.36 -0.13 -34.42
C CYS A 886 -41.88 1.20 -34.99
N VAL A 887 -42.73 2.23 -34.96
CA VAL A 887 -42.33 3.60 -35.29
C VAL A 887 -42.44 4.48 -34.05
N PHE A 888 -41.32 5.09 -33.69
CA PHE A 888 -41.20 6.07 -32.62
C PHE A 888 -41.32 7.48 -33.20
N THR A 889 -42.10 8.34 -32.56
CA THR A 889 -42.40 9.71 -33.04
C THR A 889 -42.05 10.74 -31.97
N GLY A 890 -40.76 10.91 -31.73
CA GLY A 890 -40.14 11.90 -30.85
C GLY A 890 -38.67 12.05 -31.21
N ALA A 891 -38.06 13.22 -30.94
CA ALA A 891 -36.68 13.51 -31.31
C ALA A 891 -36.01 14.41 -30.27
N ALA A 892 -34.66 14.39 -30.26
CA ALA A 892 -33.74 14.97 -29.27
C ALA A 892 -33.69 14.21 -27.92
N GLY A 893 -32.60 13.45 -27.73
CA GLY A 893 -32.28 12.70 -26.50
C GLY A 893 -31.38 11.48 -26.75
N GLY A 894 -31.72 10.70 -27.79
CA GLY A 894 -31.29 9.31 -27.95
C GLY A 894 -29.82 9.00 -28.27
N GLU A 895 -29.49 7.71 -28.15
CA GLU A 895 -28.13 7.19 -28.31
C GLU A 895 -27.60 7.23 -29.75
N SER A 896 -26.28 7.42 -29.86
CA SER A 896 -25.61 7.73 -31.12
C SER A 896 -24.74 6.58 -31.65
N ALA A 897 -24.62 6.51 -32.98
CA ALA A 897 -23.86 5.47 -33.68
C ALA A 897 -22.82 6.06 -34.63
N SER A 898 -21.62 5.47 -34.68
CA SER A 898 -20.53 5.87 -35.58
C SER A 898 -20.10 4.69 -36.45
N ILE A 899 -20.32 4.76 -37.77
CA ILE A 899 -20.07 3.66 -38.72
C ILE A 899 -19.11 4.08 -39.84
N GLY A 900 -17.89 3.52 -39.81
CA GLY A 900 -16.78 3.91 -40.66
C GLY A 900 -16.80 3.29 -42.06
N GLY A 901 -17.27 2.05 -42.18
CA GLY A 901 -17.40 1.34 -43.44
C GLY A 901 -18.83 1.29 -44.00
N PRO A 902 -19.05 0.54 -45.10
CA PRO A 902 -20.35 0.52 -45.76
C PRO A 902 -21.45 -0.08 -44.89
N ILE A 903 -22.53 0.67 -44.69
CA ILE A 903 -23.80 0.19 -44.12
C ILE A 903 -24.51 -0.59 -45.24
N THR A 904 -24.73 -1.90 -45.06
CA THR A 904 -25.46 -2.73 -46.04
C THR A 904 -26.50 -3.62 -45.36
N LYS A 905 -27.60 -3.86 -46.07
CA LYS A 905 -28.77 -4.59 -45.58
C LYS A 905 -28.92 -5.91 -46.29
N GLY A 906 -29.16 -6.98 -45.53
CA GLY A 906 -29.54 -8.30 -46.03
C GLY A 906 -30.89 -8.30 -46.77
N GLY A 907 -31.21 -9.44 -47.39
CA GLY A 907 -32.43 -9.59 -48.17
C GLY A 907 -33.70 -9.67 -47.32
N GLY A 908 -34.37 -8.54 -47.05
CA GLY A 908 -35.70 -8.50 -46.47
C GLY A 908 -36.22 -7.13 -46.03
N ASN A 909 -37.42 -7.11 -45.42
CA ASN A 909 -38.16 -5.91 -45.03
C ASN A 909 -37.90 -5.48 -43.57
N PHE A 910 -36.66 -5.62 -43.11
CA PHE A 910 -36.23 -5.28 -41.75
C PHE A 910 -36.02 -3.78 -41.54
N THR A 911 -36.01 -3.33 -40.28
CA THR A 911 -35.78 -1.93 -39.89
C THR A 911 -34.50 -1.79 -39.07
N ALA A 912 -33.82 -0.65 -39.22
CA ALA A 912 -32.64 -0.30 -38.43
C ALA A 912 -32.79 1.12 -37.88
N THR A 913 -32.67 1.30 -36.57
CA THR A 913 -32.95 2.57 -35.89
C THR A 913 -31.76 3.03 -35.05
N VAL A 914 -31.35 4.28 -35.25
CA VAL A 914 -30.43 5.02 -34.37
C VAL A 914 -31.18 6.28 -33.92
N SER A 915 -31.58 6.39 -32.66
CA SER A 915 -32.41 7.54 -32.24
C SER A 915 -31.63 8.85 -32.12
N GLY A 916 -30.33 8.77 -31.83
CA GLY A 916 -29.43 9.92 -31.79
C GLY A 916 -28.82 10.25 -33.16
N LEU A 917 -27.54 10.64 -33.13
CA LEU A 917 -26.77 10.95 -34.32
C LEU A 917 -26.15 9.69 -34.92
N LEU A 918 -26.44 9.42 -36.20
CA LEU A 918 -25.61 8.56 -37.04
C LEU A 918 -24.47 9.38 -37.66
N THR A 919 -23.25 9.13 -37.21
CA THR A 919 -22.03 9.53 -37.91
C THR A 919 -21.65 8.41 -38.89
N SER A 920 -21.58 8.70 -40.19
CA SER A 920 -21.09 7.72 -41.17
C SER A 920 -19.96 8.28 -42.02
N THR A 921 -18.92 7.48 -42.27
CA THR A 921 -17.79 7.92 -43.10
C THR A 921 -18.01 7.58 -44.58
N THR A 922 -18.28 6.32 -44.93
CA THR A 922 -18.44 5.92 -46.34
C THR A 922 -19.88 5.96 -46.88
N THR A 923 -20.90 5.75 -46.06
CA THR A 923 -22.30 5.77 -46.54
C THR A 923 -22.88 7.17 -46.40
N ALA A 924 -23.26 7.79 -47.52
CA ALA A 924 -23.91 9.10 -47.50
C ALA A 924 -25.32 9.00 -46.88
N CYS A 925 -25.72 10.02 -46.12
CA CYS A 925 -27.01 10.03 -45.40
C CYS A 925 -28.25 9.94 -46.33
N ASN A 926 -28.12 10.35 -47.60
CA ASN A 926 -29.15 10.19 -48.63
C ASN A 926 -29.09 8.84 -49.38
N ALA A 927 -28.17 7.96 -49.00
CA ALA A 927 -27.91 6.65 -49.59
C ALA A 927 -27.94 5.50 -48.55
N LEU A 928 -28.54 5.75 -47.37
CA LEU A 928 -28.80 4.72 -46.36
C LEU A 928 -29.76 3.65 -46.92
N PRO A 929 -29.67 2.36 -46.48
CA PRO A 929 -30.56 1.31 -46.95
C PRO A 929 -32.04 1.56 -46.61
N SER A 930 -32.95 0.99 -47.39
CA SER A 930 -34.39 1.13 -47.17
C SER A 930 -34.81 0.51 -45.83
N GLY A 931 -35.46 1.32 -44.99
CA GLY A 931 -35.83 0.95 -43.62
C GLY A 931 -34.74 1.25 -42.58
N PHE A 932 -33.63 1.89 -42.95
CA PHE A 932 -32.72 2.52 -41.99
C PHE A 932 -33.25 3.93 -41.65
N THR A 933 -33.37 4.25 -40.37
CA THR A 933 -33.78 5.55 -39.84
C THR A 933 -32.81 6.02 -38.76
N ALA A 934 -32.40 7.29 -38.84
CA ALA A 934 -31.56 7.94 -37.84
C ALA A 934 -32.19 9.26 -37.40
N GLY A 935 -32.14 9.61 -36.10
CA GLY A 935 -32.69 10.86 -35.57
C GLY A 935 -31.98 12.09 -36.13
N ALA A 936 -30.66 12.00 -36.28
CA ALA A 936 -29.86 12.85 -37.15
C ALA A 936 -28.86 11.99 -37.94
N CYS A 937 -28.37 12.47 -39.08
CA CYS A 937 -27.28 11.82 -39.81
C CYS A 937 -26.27 12.86 -40.33
N GLN A 938 -24.99 12.59 -40.11
CA GLN A 938 -23.86 13.38 -40.60
C GLN A 938 -22.88 12.48 -41.35
N GLN A 939 -22.53 12.83 -42.59
CA GLN A 939 -21.42 12.17 -43.27
C GLN A 939 -20.10 12.83 -42.89
N THR A 940 -19.29 12.17 -42.05
CA THR A 940 -17.94 12.62 -41.67
C THR A 940 -17.05 11.45 -41.27
N ALA A 941 -15.73 11.65 -41.33
CA ALA A 941 -14.78 10.80 -40.65
C ALA A 941 -14.90 10.97 -39.13
N PHE A 942 -14.68 9.89 -38.39
CA PHE A 942 -14.48 9.89 -36.93
C PHE A 942 -13.21 9.10 -36.59
N ALA A 943 -12.60 9.40 -35.45
CA ALA A 943 -11.51 8.62 -34.89
C ALA A 943 -12.03 7.55 -33.93
N MET A 944 -11.34 6.41 -33.87
CA MET A 944 -11.62 5.31 -32.96
C MET A 944 -10.31 4.59 -32.67
N THR A 945 -10.04 4.29 -31.39
CA THR A 945 -8.93 3.46 -30.91
C THR A 945 -9.39 1.99 -30.74
N PRO A 946 -8.46 1.03 -30.62
CA PRO A 946 -8.83 -0.34 -30.24
C PRO A 946 -9.56 -0.33 -28.88
N PRO A 947 -10.77 -0.92 -28.76
CA PRO A 947 -11.52 -0.93 -27.51
C PRO A 947 -10.88 -1.75 -26.38
N CYS A 948 -10.05 -2.75 -26.70
CA CYS A 948 -9.38 -3.63 -25.74
C CYS A 948 -7.86 -3.45 -25.81
N ASP A 949 -7.19 -3.39 -24.66
CA ASP A 949 -5.73 -3.24 -24.59
C ASP A 949 -5.02 -4.59 -24.85
N CYS A 950 -4.45 -4.74 -26.05
CA CYS A 950 -4.08 -6.03 -26.61
C CYS A 950 -2.73 -6.00 -27.35
N ASN A 951 -1.81 -5.12 -26.97
CA ASN A 951 -0.78 -4.61 -27.89
C ASN A 951 0.68 -5.00 -27.56
N PRO A 952 1.14 -6.22 -27.91
CA PRO A 952 2.54 -6.64 -27.75
C PRO A 952 3.45 -6.12 -28.89
N GLY A 953 3.32 -4.84 -29.26
CA GLY A 953 3.84 -4.35 -30.56
C GLY A 953 4.06 -2.85 -30.72
N ASN A 954 4.01 -2.05 -29.65
CA ASN A 954 4.36 -0.62 -29.72
C ASN A 954 5.89 -0.41 -29.58
N PRO A 955 6.55 0.48 -30.35
CA PRO A 955 7.98 0.75 -30.16
C PRO A 955 8.35 1.56 -28.90
N THR A 956 7.37 2.08 -28.16
CA THR A 956 7.57 2.76 -26.86
C THR A 956 7.49 1.77 -25.70
N PRO A 957 8.50 1.69 -24.81
CA PRO A 957 8.53 0.68 -23.74
C PRO A 957 7.39 0.69 -22.72
N ALA A 958 6.64 1.80 -22.57
CA ALA A 958 5.60 1.95 -21.54
C ALA A 958 4.25 1.27 -21.88
N ASP A 959 3.95 1.06 -23.17
CA ASP A 959 2.60 0.69 -23.64
C ASP A 959 2.45 -0.81 -24.00
N ASN A 960 3.26 -1.68 -23.39
CA ASN A 960 3.37 -3.10 -23.76
C ASN A 960 2.62 -4.03 -22.77
N GLN A 961 1.31 -3.80 -22.62
CA GLN A 961 0.58 -4.00 -21.36
C GLN A 961 -0.25 -5.30 -21.19
N LEU A 962 0.05 -6.39 -21.90
CA LEU A 962 -0.59 -7.70 -21.62
C LEU A 962 0.01 -8.36 -20.36
N ILE A 963 -0.86 -8.75 -19.40
CA ILE A 963 -0.46 -9.37 -18.12
C ILE A 963 0.47 -10.58 -18.33
N PRO A 964 1.69 -10.61 -17.74
CA PRO A 964 2.70 -11.62 -18.00
C PRO A 964 2.50 -12.88 -17.15
N VAL A 965 1.32 -13.49 -17.23
CA VAL A 965 0.87 -14.62 -16.39
C VAL A 965 1.90 -15.77 -16.28
N ARG A 966 2.63 -16.08 -17.37
CA ARG A 966 3.70 -17.10 -17.34
C ARG A 966 4.90 -16.70 -16.48
N ALA A 967 5.27 -15.42 -16.45
CA ALA A 967 6.36 -14.93 -15.60
C ALA A 967 5.94 -14.88 -14.13
N ILE A 968 4.68 -14.49 -13.84
CA ILE A 968 4.09 -14.55 -12.51
C ILE A 968 4.14 -16.00 -11.99
N VAL A 969 3.57 -16.96 -12.72
CA VAL A 969 3.60 -18.38 -12.31
C VAL A 969 5.03 -18.93 -12.20
N GLN A 970 5.95 -18.51 -13.07
CA GLN A 970 7.36 -18.90 -12.97
C GLN A 970 8.03 -18.34 -11.70
N HIS A 971 7.74 -17.09 -11.31
CA HIS A 971 8.24 -16.51 -10.05
C HIS A 971 7.74 -17.31 -8.84
N PHE A 972 6.45 -17.62 -8.79
CA PHE A 972 5.86 -18.40 -7.69
C PHE A 972 6.16 -19.91 -7.73
N SER A 973 6.73 -20.43 -8.83
CA SER A 973 7.21 -21.83 -8.88
C SER A 973 8.47 -22.08 -8.03
N ASN A 974 9.16 -21.04 -7.58
CA ASN A 974 10.23 -21.13 -6.60
C ASN A 974 9.64 -21.32 -5.19
N PRO A 975 9.98 -22.38 -4.44
CA PRO A 975 9.51 -22.59 -3.06
C PRO A 975 9.83 -21.45 -2.08
N ALA A 976 10.84 -20.61 -2.35
CA ALA A 976 11.12 -19.44 -1.50
C ALA A 976 10.08 -18.31 -1.66
N ASN A 977 9.28 -18.34 -2.73
CA ASN A 977 8.30 -17.31 -3.05
C ASN A 977 6.85 -17.76 -2.79
N ASN A 978 6.62 -18.97 -2.29
CA ASN A 978 5.29 -19.53 -2.07
C ASN A 978 5.15 -20.23 -0.70
N ASP A 979 3.91 -20.34 -0.23
CA ASP A 979 3.53 -20.76 1.12
C ASP A 979 3.32 -22.27 1.24
N ASN A 980 3.61 -23.06 0.19
CA ASN A 980 3.42 -24.50 0.21
C ASN A 980 4.14 -25.17 1.39
N ALA A 981 5.34 -24.70 1.73
CA ALA A 981 6.13 -25.23 2.84
C ALA A 981 5.49 -24.96 4.21
N LEU A 982 4.81 -23.82 4.40
CA LEU A 982 4.18 -23.44 5.67
C LEU A 982 3.06 -24.40 6.06
N ILE A 983 2.28 -24.86 5.08
CA ILE A 983 1.15 -25.79 5.28
C ILE A 983 1.45 -27.22 4.77
N GLY A 984 2.70 -27.54 4.43
CA GLY A 984 3.09 -28.87 3.94
C GLY A 984 2.45 -29.32 2.61
N LEU A 985 1.94 -28.38 1.81
CA LEU A 985 1.27 -28.66 0.52
C LEU A 985 2.28 -29.16 -0.52
N ASN A 986 2.03 -30.33 -1.11
CA ASN A 986 2.82 -30.81 -2.23
C ASN A 986 2.29 -30.24 -3.57
N SER A 987 3.15 -29.63 -4.36
CA SER A 987 2.80 -29.01 -5.65
C SER A 987 2.16 -30.00 -6.65
N ASN A 988 2.48 -31.29 -6.55
CA ASN A 988 1.93 -32.31 -7.45
C ASN A 988 0.62 -32.96 -6.96
N VAL A 989 0.04 -32.53 -5.83
CA VAL A 989 -1.05 -33.26 -5.16
C VAL A 989 -2.33 -33.41 -6.01
N LEU A 990 -2.57 -32.53 -6.98
CA LEU A 990 -3.68 -32.61 -7.95
C LEU A 990 -3.27 -33.17 -9.33
N THR A 991 -2.08 -33.77 -9.45
CA THR A 991 -1.59 -34.45 -10.66
C THR A 991 -1.90 -35.95 -10.61
N ASN A 992 -2.98 -36.37 -11.27
CA ASN A 992 -3.55 -37.73 -11.26
C ASN A 992 -3.90 -38.28 -9.85
N PRO A 993 -4.67 -37.55 -9.02
CA PRO A 993 -4.96 -37.95 -7.64
C PRO A 993 -5.88 -39.18 -7.57
N ASN A 994 -5.72 -39.98 -6.50
CA ASN A 994 -6.49 -41.20 -6.27
C ASN A 994 -7.81 -40.91 -5.54
N GLY A 995 -8.93 -40.89 -6.28
CA GLY A 995 -10.27 -40.67 -5.74
C GLY A 995 -10.68 -39.20 -5.74
N ALA A 996 -11.89 -38.90 -5.26
CA ALA A 996 -12.36 -37.52 -5.12
C ALA A 996 -11.49 -36.75 -4.11
N GLN A 997 -11.20 -35.49 -4.41
CA GLN A 997 -10.31 -34.64 -3.61
C GLN A 997 -11.05 -33.41 -3.10
N ARG A 998 -10.75 -33.00 -1.87
CA ARG A 998 -10.94 -31.62 -1.41
C ARG A 998 -9.58 -31.02 -1.02
N LEU A 999 -9.36 -29.75 -1.33
CA LEU A 999 -8.23 -28.96 -0.85
C LEU A 999 -8.77 -27.67 -0.22
N ASP A 1000 -8.60 -27.53 1.09
CA ASP A 1000 -8.87 -26.31 1.85
C ASP A 1000 -7.55 -25.52 1.92
N LEU A 1001 -7.58 -24.21 1.64
CA LEU A 1001 -6.40 -23.34 1.72
C LEU A 1001 -6.69 -22.10 2.60
N PRO A 1002 -5.83 -21.76 3.56
CA PRO A 1002 -5.89 -20.48 4.26
C PRO A 1002 -5.36 -19.35 3.34
N CYS A 1003 -5.13 -18.16 3.88
CA CYS A 1003 -4.49 -17.06 3.15
C CYS A 1003 -3.13 -17.48 2.56
N GLY A 1004 -2.67 -16.79 1.51
CA GLY A 1004 -1.30 -16.91 0.98
C GLY A 1004 -1.19 -17.30 -0.48
N ASN A 1005 0.04 -17.59 -0.90
CA ASN A 1005 0.46 -17.84 -2.28
C ASN A 1005 0.81 -19.31 -2.48
N TYR A 1006 0.01 -20.08 -3.21
CA TYR A 1006 0.19 -21.53 -3.34
C TYR A 1006 0.52 -21.94 -4.77
N TYR A 1007 1.53 -22.79 -4.95
CA TYR A 1007 1.97 -23.27 -6.26
C TYR A 1007 1.57 -24.74 -6.49
N LEU A 1008 1.03 -25.04 -7.67
CA LEU A 1008 0.68 -26.38 -8.12
C LEU A 1008 1.32 -26.67 -9.49
N ASP A 1009 1.91 -27.85 -9.65
CA ASP A 1009 2.51 -28.28 -10.92
C ASP A 1009 1.44 -28.43 -12.00
N GLN A 1010 0.36 -29.15 -11.67
CA GLN A 1010 -0.79 -29.32 -12.55
C GLN A 1010 -2.05 -29.73 -11.77
N ILE A 1011 -3.22 -29.26 -12.22
CA ILE A 1011 -4.51 -29.86 -11.89
C ILE A 1011 -4.90 -30.78 -13.05
N ASN A 1012 -4.67 -32.08 -12.91
CA ASN A 1012 -4.97 -33.09 -13.93
C ASN A 1012 -5.70 -34.26 -13.27
N THR A 1013 -7.03 -34.30 -13.36
CA THR A 1013 -7.83 -35.20 -12.52
C THR A 1013 -9.06 -35.76 -13.24
N SER A 1014 -9.27 -37.06 -13.05
CA SER A 1014 -10.44 -37.82 -13.51
C SER A 1014 -11.47 -38.06 -12.39
N ASN A 1015 -11.33 -37.34 -11.28
CA ASN A 1015 -12.18 -37.42 -10.10
C ASN A 1015 -12.76 -36.04 -9.75
N ALA A 1016 -13.93 -36.00 -9.10
CA ALA A 1016 -14.50 -34.76 -8.60
C ALA A 1016 -13.52 -34.08 -7.63
N THR A 1017 -13.28 -32.79 -7.84
CA THR A 1017 -12.24 -32.02 -7.12
C THR A 1017 -12.83 -30.70 -6.66
N THR A 1018 -12.74 -30.40 -5.36
CA THR A 1018 -13.19 -29.13 -4.77
C THR A 1018 -12.01 -28.43 -4.12
N ILE A 1019 -11.80 -27.16 -4.45
CA ILE A 1019 -10.83 -26.28 -3.80
C ILE A 1019 -11.61 -25.15 -3.14
N VAL A 1020 -11.35 -24.89 -1.86
CA VAL A 1020 -11.97 -23.80 -1.09
C VAL A 1020 -10.88 -22.95 -0.46
N VAL A 1021 -11.07 -21.63 -0.46
CA VAL A 1021 -10.14 -20.69 0.16
C VAL A 1021 -10.79 -19.86 1.27
N HIS A 1022 -10.04 -19.62 2.34
CA HIS A 1022 -10.51 -19.09 3.63
C HIS A 1022 -9.87 -17.74 4.01
N GLY A 1023 -9.30 -17.03 3.04
CA GLY A 1023 -8.68 -15.71 3.22
C GLY A 1023 -8.27 -15.11 1.89
N ARG A 1024 -7.31 -14.18 1.88
CA ARG A 1024 -6.70 -13.67 0.65
C ARG A 1024 -5.74 -14.73 0.09
N THR A 1025 -6.12 -15.38 -1.00
CA THR A 1025 -5.43 -16.59 -1.48
C THR A 1025 -5.21 -16.58 -2.98
N ALA A 1026 -3.97 -16.83 -3.40
CA ALA A 1026 -3.57 -16.95 -4.80
C ALA A 1026 -3.04 -18.34 -5.14
N ILE A 1027 -3.45 -18.88 -6.30
CA ILE A 1027 -3.08 -20.21 -6.78
C ILE A 1027 -2.36 -20.10 -8.13
N TYR A 1028 -1.09 -20.51 -8.16
CA TYR A 1028 -0.20 -20.44 -9.33
C TYR A 1028 -0.01 -21.84 -9.93
N ILE A 1029 -0.47 -22.05 -11.16
CA ILE A 1029 -0.53 -23.38 -11.79
C ILE A 1029 0.44 -23.43 -12.97
N GLY A 1030 1.55 -24.18 -12.80
CA GLY A 1030 2.64 -24.29 -13.79
C GLY A 1030 2.24 -24.96 -15.10
N GLY A 1031 1.29 -25.90 -15.04
CA GLY A 1031 0.76 -26.64 -16.18
C GLY A 1031 -0.65 -26.22 -16.60
N SER A 1032 -1.40 -27.19 -17.14
CA SER A 1032 -2.75 -27.02 -17.67
C SER A 1032 -3.81 -27.64 -16.77
N ILE A 1033 -4.91 -26.95 -16.50
CA ILE A 1033 -6.08 -27.48 -15.80
C ILE A 1033 -6.84 -28.41 -16.75
N VAL A 1034 -6.77 -29.73 -16.52
CA VAL A 1034 -7.40 -30.75 -17.36
C VAL A 1034 -8.28 -31.65 -16.50
N VAL A 1035 -9.60 -31.53 -16.65
CA VAL A 1035 -10.56 -32.20 -15.77
C VAL A 1035 -11.67 -32.88 -16.57
N SER A 1036 -11.81 -34.21 -16.38
CA SER A 1036 -12.90 -34.98 -17.03
C SER A 1036 -14.14 -35.17 -16.14
N GLN A 1037 -14.02 -34.86 -14.85
CA GLN A 1037 -15.12 -34.76 -13.90
C GLN A 1037 -15.37 -33.30 -13.49
N GLN A 1038 -16.18 -33.10 -12.46
CA GLN A 1038 -16.44 -31.79 -11.92
C GLN A 1038 -15.20 -31.19 -11.24
N ILE A 1039 -15.00 -29.89 -11.42
CA ILE A 1039 -14.12 -29.09 -10.55
C ILE A 1039 -14.87 -27.89 -10.00
N ILE A 1040 -14.71 -27.65 -8.70
CA ILE A 1040 -15.23 -26.48 -8.00
C ILE A 1040 -14.04 -25.72 -7.43
N PHE A 1041 -13.93 -24.43 -7.76
CA PHE A 1041 -13.17 -23.46 -6.98
C PHE A 1041 -14.21 -22.55 -6.30
N ASP A 1042 -14.23 -22.53 -4.96
CA ASP A 1042 -15.14 -21.72 -4.15
C ASP A 1042 -14.33 -20.97 -3.08
N LEU A 1043 -14.98 -20.04 -2.40
CA LEU A 1043 -14.36 -19.18 -1.41
C LEU A 1043 -15.38 -18.71 -0.38
N ASP A 1044 -14.93 -18.52 0.85
CA ASP A 1044 -15.76 -17.94 1.90
C ASP A 1044 -16.08 -16.46 1.60
N PRO A 1045 -17.17 -15.89 2.18
CA PRO A 1045 -17.65 -14.55 1.81
C PRO A 1045 -16.68 -13.40 2.14
N ASP A 1046 -15.70 -13.66 3.01
CA ASP A 1046 -14.61 -12.78 3.45
C ASP A 1046 -13.23 -13.21 2.91
N ALA A 1047 -13.19 -14.13 1.95
CA ALA A 1047 -11.98 -14.57 1.24
C ALA A 1047 -11.86 -13.94 -0.17
N THR A 1048 -10.66 -13.92 -0.75
CA THR A 1048 -10.44 -13.56 -2.17
C THR A 1048 -9.56 -14.58 -2.88
N LEU A 1049 -9.86 -14.82 -4.16
CA LEU A 1049 -9.30 -15.93 -4.93
C LEU A 1049 -8.73 -15.48 -6.28
N ASP A 1050 -7.40 -15.46 -6.36
CA ASP A 1050 -6.67 -15.25 -7.62
C ASP A 1050 -6.13 -16.59 -8.16
N ILE A 1051 -6.32 -16.89 -9.44
CA ILE A 1051 -5.83 -18.13 -10.06
C ILE A 1051 -5.05 -17.81 -11.33
N PHE A 1052 -3.74 -18.00 -11.31
CA PHE A 1052 -2.83 -17.77 -12.42
C PHE A 1052 -2.42 -19.11 -13.07
N VAL A 1053 -2.71 -19.30 -14.36
CA VAL A 1053 -2.49 -20.56 -15.08
C VAL A 1053 -1.52 -20.33 -16.23
N ALA A 1054 -0.35 -20.96 -16.19
CA ALA A 1054 0.63 -20.85 -17.27
C ALA A 1054 0.23 -21.66 -18.52
N GLY A 1055 -0.50 -22.76 -18.36
CA GLY A 1055 -1.08 -23.59 -19.42
C GLY A 1055 -2.50 -23.20 -19.85
N VAL A 1056 -3.30 -24.19 -20.22
CA VAL A 1056 -4.71 -24.07 -20.68
C VAL A 1056 -5.69 -24.62 -19.64
N MET A 1057 -6.97 -24.25 -19.72
CA MET A 1057 -8.08 -24.94 -19.07
C MET A 1057 -8.89 -25.76 -20.09
N LYS A 1058 -9.11 -27.05 -19.80
CA LYS A 1058 -9.97 -27.95 -20.59
C LYS A 1058 -10.84 -28.79 -19.65
N THR A 1059 -12.16 -28.62 -19.73
CA THR A 1059 -13.13 -29.36 -18.90
C THR A 1059 -14.24 -29.98 -19.73
N SER A 1060 -14.56 -31.25 -19.46
CA SER A 1060 -15.64 -32.00 -20.15
C SER A 1060 -16.89 -32.26 -19.29
N ASN A 1061 -16.92 -31.69 -18.08
CA ASN A 1061 -18.00 -31.80 -17.11
C ASN A 1061 -18.09 -30.46 -16.33
N THR A 1062 -18.93 -30.35 -15.30
CA THR A 1062 -19.21 -29.10 -14.60
C THR A 1062 -17.95 -28.42 -14.06
N VAL A 1063 -17.67 -27.19 -14.50
CA VAL A 1063 -16.73 -26.28 -13.87
C VAL A 1063 -17.49 -25.19 -13.12
N THR A 1064 -17.16 -24.99 -11.85
CA THR A 1064 -17.56 -23.82 -11.07
C THR A 1064 -16.29 -23.10 -10.63
N VAL A 1065 -16.25 -21.78 -10.82
CA VAL A 1065 -15.20 -20.90 -10.32
C VAL A 1065 -15.87 -19.69 -9.67
N GLY A 1066 -15.48 -19.40 -8.44
CA GLY A 1066 -16.03 -18.29 -7.66
C GLY A 1066 -17.52 -18.46 -7.36
N ASN A 1067 -18.09 -17.47 -6.67
CA ASN A 1067 -19.48 -17.49 -6.25
C ASN A 1067 -20.29 -16.36 -6.93
N PRO A 1068 -21.48 -16.63 -7.52
CA PRO A 1068 -22.33 -15.58 -8.10
C PRO A 1068 -22.86 -14.59 -7.05
N ALA A 1069 -22.82 -14.95 -5.76
CA ALA A 1069 -23.15 -14.03 -4.68
C ALA A 1069 -22.03 -13.03 -4.35
N TYR A 1070 -20.81 -13.21 -4.85
CA TYR A 1070 -19.71 -12.25 -4.67
C TYR A 1070 -18.65 -12.43 -5.79
N PRO A 1071 -19.03 -12.24 -7.08
CA PRO A 1071 -18.16 -12.58 -8.20
C PRO A 1071 -16.86 -11.78 -8.21
N ARG A 1072 -16.89 -10.51 -7.82
CA ARG A 1072 -15.72 -9.65 -7.66
C ARG A 1072 -14.54 -10.28 -6.91
N LEU A 1073 -14.82 -11.12 -5.92
CA LEU A 1073 -13.80 -11.75 -5.07
C LEU A 1073 -13.05 -12.90 -5.76
N SER A 1074 -13.29 -13.16 -7.05
CA SER A 1074 -12.64 -14.22 -7.83
C SER A 1074 -12.06 -13.70 -9.16
N ARG A 1075 -10.83 -14.08 -9.47
CA ARG A 1075 -10.07 -13.65 -10.65
C ARG A 1075 -9.25 -14.82 -11.22
N MET A 1076 -9.27 -15.02 -12.53
CA MET A 1076 -8.58 -16.13 -13.20
C MET A 1076 -7.87 -15.67 -14.48
N TYR A 1077 -6.57 -15.98 -14.59
CA TYR A 1077 -5.67 -15.48 -15.63
C TYR A 1077 -4.95 -16.62 -16.36
N PHE A 1078 -4.88 -16.56 -17.69
CA PHE A 1078 -4.27 -17.58 -18.55
C PHE A 1078 -3.11 -17.04 -19.40
N GLY A 1079 -1.94 -17.66 -19.24
CA GLY A 1079 -0.70 -17.31 -19.94
C GLY A 1079 -0.42 -18.10 -21.23
N SER A 1080 -1.28 -19.03 -21.63
CA SER A 1080 -1.08 -19.87 -22.83
C SER A 1080 -1.90 -19.38 -24.02
N SER A 1081 -1.32 -19.35 -25.23
CA SER A 1081 -2.05 -19.13 -26.49
C SER A 1081 -2.73 -20.40 -27.03
N GLY A 1082 -2.68 -21.49 -26.26
CA GLY A 1082 -3.14 -22.82 -26.62
C GLY A 1082 -2.00 -23.83 -26.50
N CYS A 1083 -2.34 -25.08 -26.24
CA CYS A 1083 -1.37 -26.15 -26.02
C CYS A 1083 -1.00 -26.91 -27.30
N LEU A 1084 0.23 -27.42 -27.37
CA LEU A 1084 0.73 -28.24 -28.47
C LEU A 1084 0.13 -29.64 -28.45
N GLY A 1085 -0.10 -30.22 -29.63
CA GLY A 1085 -0.40 -31.65 -29.78
C GLY A 1085 0.87 -32.51 -29.75
N SER A 1086 0.76 -33.78 -30.14
CA SER A 1086 1.92 -34.67 -30.28
C SER A 1086 2.92 -34.15 -31.32
N GLY A 1087 4.18 -33.95 -30.93
CA GLY A 1087 5.23 -33.46 -31.82
C GLY A 1087 6.47 -32.97 -31.07
N ALA A 1088 7.39 -32.35 -31.81
CA ALA A 1088 8.56 -31.70 -31.22
C ALA A 1088 8.19 -30.38 -30.54
N CYS A 1089 8.86 -30.09 -29.42
CA CYS A 1089 8.58 -28.92 -28.59
C CYS A 1089 9.87 -28.36 -27.98
N GLY A 1090 9.84 -27.07 -27.62
CA GLY A 1090 10.89 -26.43 -26.83
C GLY A 1090 10.67 -26.64 -25.33
N SER A 1091 11.71 -26.40 -24.53
CA SER A 1091 11.62 -26.37 -23.06
C SER A 1091 10.44 -25.50 -22.60
N ASN A 1092 9.73 -25.96 -21.56
CA ASN A 1092 8.57 -25.28 -20.96
C ASN A 1092 7.35 -25.06 -21.88
N ALA A 1093 7.31 -25.71 -23.05
CA ALA A 1093 6.09 -25.77 -23.86
C ALA A 1093 5.03 -26.70 -23.22
N ASP A 1094 3.77 -26.25 -23.26
CA ASP A 1094 2.59 -26.95 -22.75
C ASP A 1094 2.02 -27.87 -23.84
N CYS A 1095 1.96 -29.18 -23.55
CA CYS A 1095 1.61 -30.24 -24.49
C CYS A 1095 0.17 -30.76 -24.34
N CYS A 1096 -0.72 -30.03 -23.67
CA CYS A 1096 -2.09 -30.43 -23.29
C CYS A 1096 -2.18 -31.62 -22.30
N SER A 1097 -1.18 -32.50 -22.26
CA SER A 1097 -1.07 -33.70 -21.43
C SER A 1097 0.06 -33.64 -20.38
N GLY A 1098 0.86 -32.58 -20.40
CA GLY A 1098 2.02 -32.37 -19.53
C GLY A 1098 3.01 -31.34 -20.10
N VAL A 1099 4.20 -31.27 -19.51
CA VAL A 1099 5.31 -30.42 -19.98
C VAL A 1099 6.12 -31.14 -21.06
N CYS A 1100 6.67 -30.40 -22.02
CA CYS A 1100 7.61 -30.90 -23.02
C CYS A 1100 8.77 -31.70 -22.40
N SER A 1101 8.87 -33.00 -22.70
CA SER A 1101 9.86 -33.90 -22.13
C SER A 1101 10.77 -34.49 -23.21
N ALA A 1102 12.09 -34.41 -23.01
CA ALA A 1102 13.11 -34.74 -24.01
C ALA A 1102 12.87 -34.09 -25.39
N GLY A 1103 12.26 -32.90 -25.43
CA GLY A 1103 11.92 -32.19 -26.66
C GLY A 1103 10.71 -32.77 -27.43
N GLN A 1104 9.87 -33.61 -26.81
CA GLN A 1104 8.66 -34.18 -27.39
C GLN A 1104 7.43 -34.04 -26.48
N CYS A 1105 6.25 -33.82 -27.08
CA CYS A 1105 4.95 -33.89 -26.44
C CYS A 1105 4.40 -35.32 -26.47
N ALA A 1106 4.14 -35.91 -25.30
CA ALA A 1106 3.72 -37.31 -25.15
C ALA A 1106 2.20 -37.46 -24.92
N GLY A 1107 1.56 -38.34 -25.71
CA GLY A 1107 0.15 -38.70 -25.56
C GLY A 1107 -0.82 -37.70 -26.20
N GLY A 1108 -1.55 -38.13 -27.24
CA GLY A 1108 -2.55 -37.31 -27.91
C GLY A 1108 -3.98 -37.76 -27.58
N ALA A 1109 -4.75 -36.92 -26.90
CA ALA A 1109 -6.20 -36.97 -26.84
C ALA A 1109 -6.77 -35.80 -27.68
N GLY A 1110 -7.69 -36.09 -28.61
CA GLY A 1110 -8.08 -35.17 -29.67
C GLY A 1110 -9.04 -34.06 -29.25
N GLY A 1111 -8.55 -33.06 -28.53
CA GLY A 1111 -9.14 -31.71 -28.46
C GLY A 1111 -8.50 -30.78 -29.50
N ASN A 1112 -9.15 -29.67 -29.85
CA ASN A 1112 -8.61 -28.74 -30.83
C ASN A 1112 -7.28 -28.11 -30.34
N ILE A 1113 -6.28 -28.15 -31.21
CA ILE A 1113 -5.02 -27.40 -31.07
C ILE A 1113 -5.30 -25.92 -31.36
N GLY A 1114 -5.12 -25.06 -30.36
CA GLY A 1114 -5.41 -23.61 -30.44
C GLY A 1114 -6.49 -23.07 -29.49
N GLU A 1115 -7.07 -23.90 -28.62
CA GLU A 1115 -8.00 -23.48 -27.55
C GLU A 1115 -7.26 -23.34 -26.20
N THR A 1116 -7.42 -22.19 -25.52
CA THR A 1116 -6.80 -21.88 -24.22
C THR A 1116 -7.76 -22.10 -23.05
N VAL A 1117 -9.03 -21.74 -23.22
CA VAL A 1117 -10.11 -22.07 -22.29
C VAL A 1117 -11.17 -22.80 -23.10
N GLY A 1118 -11.17 -24.13 -23.04
CA GLY A 1118 -12.07 -25.01 -23.79
C GLY A 1118 -13.05 -25.72 -22.86
N LEU A 1119 -14.26 -25.18 -22.75
CA LEU A 1119 -15.28 -25.67 -21.80
C LEU A 1119 -16.39 -26.41 -22.56
N SER A 1120 -16.44 -27.73 -22.39
CA SER A 1120 -17.45 -28.60 -23.02
C SER A 1120 -18.40 -29.29 -22.03
N GLY A 1121 -18.28 -28.99 -20.74
CA GLY A 1121 -19.30 -29.27 -19.72
C GLY A 1121 -20.16 -28.03 -19.39
N THR A 1122 -20.93 -28.09 -18.31
CA THR A 1122 -21.59 -26.90 -17.73
C THR A 1122 -20.52 -25.95 -17.17
N ALA A 1123 -20.64 -24.66 -17.40
CA ALA A 1123 -19.71 -23.66 -16.87
C ALA A 1123 -20.45 -22.61 -16.03
N ASN A 1124 -20.16 -22.59 -14.73
CA ASN A 1124 -20.61 -21.55 -13.80
C ASN A 1124 -19.40 -20.67 -13.49
N LEU A 1125 -19.19 -19.64 -14.31
CA LEU A 1125 -18.03 -18.74 -14.17
C LEU A 1125 -18.47 -17.49 -13.40
N ASN A 1126 -17.80 -17.20 -12.29
CA ASN A 1126 -18.06 -16.03 -11.47
C ASN A 1126 -16.72 -15.34 -11.19
N GLY A 1127 -16.64 -14.05 -11.48
CA GLY A 1127 -15.41 -13.27 -11.42
C GLY A 1127 -14.80 -12.91 -12.78
N LEU A 1128 -13.56 -12.44 -12.77
CA LEU A 1128 -12.85 -11.95 -13.97
C LEU A 1128 -12.05 -13.07 -14.66
N PHE A 1129 -12.17 -13.18 -15.98
CA PHE A 1129 -11.53 -14.24 -16.78
C PHE A 1129 -10.66 -13.67 -17.91
N TYR A 1130 -9.33 -13.70 -17.71
CA TYR A 1130 -8.34 -13.15 -18.63
C TYR A 1130 -7.62 -14.25 -19.40
N ALA A 1131 -7.70 -14.21 -20.73
CA ALA A 1131 -6.96 -15.04 -21.66
C ALA A 1131 -6.43 -14.19 -22.83
N GLY A 1132 -5.71 -13.10 -22.54
CA GLY A 1132 -5.27 -12.11 -23.54
C GLY A 1132 -4.39 -12.66 -24.67
N HIS A 1133 -3.73 -13.81 -24.49
CA HIS A 1133 -3.00 -14.52 -25.55
C HIS A 1133 -3.82 -15.61 -26.26
N GLY A 1134 -4.98 -15.99 -25.72
CA GLY A 1134 -5.64 -17.27 -25.96
C GLY A 1134 -7.08 -17.24 -26.46
N THR A 1135 -7.50 -18.36 -27.04
CA THR A 1135 -8.88 -18.59 -27.46
C THR A 1135 -9.72 -19.04 -26.26
N VAL A 1136 -10.82 -18.33 -25.99
CA VAL A 1136 -11.90 -18.79 -25.12
C VAL A 1136 -13.00 -19.39 -26.00
N ARG A 1137 -13.31 -20.68 -25.80
CA ARG A 1137 -14.43 -21.37 -26.43
C ARG A 1137 -15.29 -22.11 -25.41
N VAL A 1138 -16.61 -21.87 -25.48
CA VAL A 1138 -17.61 -22.59 -24.67
C VAL A 1138 -18.63 -23.28 -25.58
N THR A 1139 -18.73 -24.62 -25.48
CA THR A 1139 -19.60 -25.42 -26.37
C THR A 1139 -20.98 -25.74 -25.77
N ASN A 1140 -21.33 -25.11 -24.65
CA ASN A 1140 -22.64 -25.17 -23.99
C ASN A 1140 -23.13 -23.74 -23.70
N PRO A 1141 -24.38 -23.53 -23.28
CA PRO A 1141 -24.81 -22.24 -22.77
C PRO A 1141 -23.99 -21.82 -21.53
N LEU A 1142 -23.37 -20.64 -21.60
CA LEU A 1142 -22.72 -19.97 -20.47
C LEU A 1142 -23.69 -18.96 -19.86
N THR A 1143 -23.84 -19.00 -18.54
CA THR A 1143 -24.27 -17.85 -17.74
C THR A 1143 -23.11 -17.50 -16.82
N MET A 1144 -22.70 -16.23 -16.82
CA MET A 1144 -21.52 -15.74 -16.12
C MET A 1144 -21.83 -14.46 -15.36
N HIS A 1145 -21.22 -14.30 -14.17
CA HIS A 1145 -21.27 -13.05 -13.40
C HIS A 1145 -19.85 -12.51 -13.27
N GLY A 1146 -19.52 -11.38 -13.89
CA GLY A 1146 -18.15 -10.91 -14.11
C GLY A 1146 -17.87 -10.68 -15.61
N ALA A 1147 -16.60 -10.65 -16.01
CA ALA A 1147 -16.20 -10.27 -17.37
C ALA A 1147 -15.18 -11.22 -18.01
N ILE A 1148 -15.15 -11.25 -19.35
CA ILE A 1148 -14.22 -12.05 -20.16
C ILE A 1148 -13.34 -11.14 -20.99
N PHE A 1149 -12.03 -11.35 -20.90
CA PHE A 1149 -11.02 -10.76 -21.78
C PHE A 1149 -10.32 -11.89 -22.54
N ALA A 1150 -10.33 -11.89 -23.87
CA ALA A 1150 -9.79 -12.98 -24.69
C ALA A 1150 -9.00 -12.49 -25.90
N ASN A 1151 -8.08 -13.30 -26.44
CA ASN A 1151 -7.52 -13.04 -27.76
C ASN A 1151 -8.58 -13.25 -28.86
N TYR A 1152 -9.38 -14.31 -28.72
CA TYR A 1152 -10.50 -14.65 -29.61
C TYR A 1152 -11.60 -15.30 -28.76
N TYR A 1153 -12.86 -14.93 -29.04
CA TYR A 1153 -14.01 -15.42 -28.29
C TYR A 1153 -15.04 -16.08 -29.21
N ASP A 1154 -15.45 -17.31 -28.87
CA ASP A 1154 -16.45 -18.08 -29.60
C ASP A 1154 -17.30 -18.90 -28.63
N SER A 1155 -18.60 -18.95 -28.86
CA SER A 1155 -19.52 -19.57 -27.92
C SER A 1155 -20.79 -20.05 -28.61
N VAL A 1156 -21.40 -21.08 -28.04
CA VAL A 1156 -22.75 -21.53 -28.38
C VAL A 1156 -23.76 -20.44 -28.01
N ARG A 1157 -24.02 -20.24 -26.71
CA ARG A 1157 -24.86 -19.16 -26.18
C ARG A 1157 -24.16 -18.56 -24.97
N SER A 1158 -24.21 -17.25 -24.79
CA SER A 1158 -23.63 -16.62 -23.60
C SER A 1158 -24.44 -15.46 -23.08
N THR A 1159 -24.68 -15.49 -21.77
CA THR A 1159 -25.20 -14.39 -20.97
C THR A 1159 -24.09 -13.97 -20.01
N ILE A 1160 -23.62 -12.74 -20.11
CA ILE A 1160 -22.56 -12.19 -19.26
C ILE A 1160 -23.14 -11.02 -18.46
N HIS A 1161 -23.25 -11.21 -17.15
CA HIS A 1161 -23.67 -10.21 -16.20
C HIS A 1161 -22.43 -9.54 -15.60
N PHE A 1162 -21.94 -8.46 -16.21
CA PHE A 1162 -20.71 -7.78 -15.82
C PHE A 1162 -20.84 -7.18 -14.42
N ASP A 1163 -20.15 -7.78 -13.44
CA ASP A 1163 -20.02 -7.24 -12.09
C ASP A 1163 -19.01 -6.08 -12.11
N LYS A 1164 -19.50 -4.83 -12.07
CA LYS A 1164 -18.65 -3.64 -11.96
C LYS A 1164 -17.88 -3.58 -10.65
N GLY A 1165 -18.40 -4.19 -9.58
CA GLY A 1165 -17.66 -4.33 -8.33
C GLY A 1165 -16.38 -5.16 -8.47
N ALA A 1166 -16.20 -5.90 -9.57
CA ALA A 1166 -14.97 -6.65 -9.86
C ALA A 1166 -13.83 -5.80 -10.43
N VAL A 1167 -14.13 -4.65 -11.05
CA VAL A 1167 -13.11 -3.75 -11.60
C VAL A 1167 -12.73 -2.61 -10.66
N ASP A 1168 -13.48 -2.43 -9.57
CA ASP A 1168 -13.16 -1.46 -8.52
C ASP A 1168 -12.44 -2.13 -7.32
N ASN A 1169 -12.08 -3.41 -7.42
CA ASN A 1169 -11.42 -4.20 -6.36
C ASN A 1169 -9.92 -3.85 -6.15
N GLY A 1170 -9.54 -2.61 -6.43
CA GLY A 1170 -8.25 -2.04 -6.07
C GLY A 1170 -8.16 -1.71 -4.56
N ASP A 1171 -9.30 -1.33 -3.96
CA ASP A 1171 -9.57 -1.17 -2.51
C ASP A 1171 -9.01 -2.30 -1.61
N GLU A 1172 -8.73 -3.48 -2.19
CA GLU A 1172 -8.07 -4.58 -1.50
C GLU A 1172 -6.63 -4.26 -1.04
N CYS A 1173 -5.98 -3.21 -1.57
CA CYS A 1173 -4.58 -2.90 -1.31
C CYS A 1173 -4.36 -1.49 -0.74
N PRO A 1174 -3.39 -1.32 0.19
CA PRO A 1174 -2.93 0.01 0.58
C PRO A 1174 -2.41 0.77 -0.65
N PRO A 1175 -2.78 2.04 -0.86
CA PRO A 1175 -2.18 2.85 -1.91
C PRO A 1175 -0.67 2.95 -1.66
N PRO A 1176 0.20 2.72 -2.66
CA PRO A 1176 1.63 2.64 -2.44
C PRO A 1176 2.18 3.98 -1.98
N VAL A 1177 2.88 3.97 -0.84
CA VAL A 1177 3.42 5.18 -0.19
C VAL A 1177 4.67 5.64 -0.92
N GLY A 1178 4.51 6.33 -2.04
CA GLY A 1178 5.62 6.77 -2.88
C GLY A 1178 5.22 7.64 -4.06
N ASN A 1179 6.17 7.84 -4.98
CA ASN A 1179 5.88 8.50 -6.25
C ASN A 1179 5.29 7.49 -7.25
N CYS A 1180 4.20 7.84 -7.90
CA CYS A 1180 3.67 7.08 -9.03
C CYS A 1180 4.46 7.34 -10.31
N THR A 1181 4.44 6.37 -11.21
CA THR A 1181 4.92 6.47 -12.60
C THR A 1181 3.77 6.49 -13.60
N ASP A 1182 2.70 5.75 -13.36
CA ASP A 1182 1.41 5.94 -14.02
C ASP A 1182 0.22 5.73 -13.05
N CYS A 1183 -0.99 5.87 -13.58
CA CYS A 1183 -2.26 5.73 -12.85
C CYS A 1183 -2.51 4.35 -12.21
N ARG A 1184 -1.80 3.30 -12.63
CA ARG A 1184 -1.91 1.94 -12.06
C ARG A 1184 -1.28 1.88 -10.67
N ASP A 1185 -0.23 2.67 -10.46
CA ASP A 1185 0.36 2.93 -9.14
C ASP A 1185 -0.58 3.73 -8.22
N CYS A 1186 -1.61 4.36 -8.79
CA CYS A 1186 -2.61 5.18 -8.08
C CYS A 1186 -3.98 4.50 -7.98
N ASP A 1187 -3.99 3.18 -8.05
CA ASP A 1187 -5.20 2.36 -8.03
C ASP A 1187 -6.27 2.87 -9.01
N ASN A 1188 -5.81 3.13 -10.23
CA ASN A 1188 -6.54 3.66 -11.39
C ASN A 1188 -6.90 5.15 -11.34
N GLN A 1189 -6.68 5.86 -10.23
CA GLN A 1189 -6.76 7.33 -10.16
C GLN A 1189 -5.58 8.00 -10.87
N ALA A 1190 -5.60 9.33 -10.96
CA ALA A 1190 -4.64 10.05 -11.78
C ALA A 1190 -3.26 10.15 -11.13
N CYS A 1191 -2.23 9.77 -11.89
CA CYS A 1191 -0.84 10.06 -11.53
C CYS A 1191 -0.45 11.45 -12.06
N VAL A 1192 -0.43 12.45 -11.17
CA VAL A 1192 -0.20 13.86 -11.51
C VAL A 1192 1.12 14.32 -10.90
N ASN A 1193 2.09 14.69 -11.75
CA ASN A 1193 3.46 15.06 -11.35
C ASN A 1193 4.19 13.99 -10.50
N GLY A 1194 3.81 12.73 -10.62
CA GLY A 1194 4.37 11.64 -9.82
C GLY A 1194 3.70 11.44 -8.45
N GLN A 1195 2.52 12.02 -8.19
CA GLN A 1195 1.69 11.66 -7.03
C GLN A 1195 0.25 11.34 -7.43
N CYS A 1196 -0.37 10.46 -6.65
CA CYS A 1196 -1.76 10.06 -6.84
C CYS A 1196 -2.69 11.18 -6.38
N ALA A 1197 -3.46 11.71 -7.31
CA ALA A 1197 -4.22 12.94 -7.14
C ALA A 1197 -5.53 12.91 -7.91
N GLN A 1198 -6.32 13.98 -7.78
CA GLN A 1198 -7.46 14.18 -8.65
C GLN A 1198 -7.01 14.50 -10.08
N CYS A 1199 -7.69 13.92 -11.05
CA CYS A 1199 -7.45 14.18 -12.47
C CYS A 1199 -7.86 15.62 -12.84
N THR A 1200 -7.23 16.18 -13.87
CA THR A 1200 -7.71 17.38 -14.56
C THR A 1200 -8.19 17.10 -15.99
N ASP A 1201 -7.80 15.96 -16.57
CA ASP A 1201 -8.17 15.54 -17.92
C ASP A 1201 -7.96 14.03 -18.13
N ASP A 1202 -8.58 13.48 -19.18
CA ASP A 1202 -8.58 12.05 -19.52
C ASP A 1202 -7.18 11.45 -19.73
N SER A 1203 -6.13 12.24 -19.98
CA SER A 1203 -4.78 11.70 -20.26
C SER A 1203 -3.98 11.31 -19.01
N GLN A 1204 -4.46 11.72 -17.83
CA GLN A 1204 -3.87 11.39 -16.53
C GLN A 1204 -4.46 10.10 -15.93
N CYS A 1205 -5.61 9.67 -16.45
CA CYS A 1205 -6.33 8.48 -16.03
C CYS A 1205 -5.89 7.23 -16.78
N CYS A 1206 -6.09 6.07 -16.17
CA CYS A 1206 -5.82 4.78 -16.80
C CYS A 1206 -6.83 4.48 -17.90
N SER A 1207 -6.44 4.72 -19.16
CA SER A 1207 -7.22 4.31 -20.35
C SER A 1207 -7.75 2.89 -20.13
N PRO A 1208 -9.09 2.72 -20.02
CA PRO A 1208 -10.12 3.55 -20.64
C PRO A 1208 -10.73 4.70 -19.83
N LEU A 1209 -10.40 4.81 -18.55
CA LEU A 1209 -11.01 5.76 -17.62
C LEU A 1209 -10.82 7.20 -18.10
N ARG A 1210 -11.81 8.03 -17.77
CA ARG A 1210 -11.91 9.45 -18.10
C ARG A 1210 -11.91 10.28 -16.83
N CYS A 1211 -11.55 11.54 -16.96
CA CYS A 1211 -11.63 12.46 -15.85
C CYS A 1211 -13.05 12.99 -15.66
N VAL A 1212 -13.72 12.52 -14.61
CA VAL A 1212 -15.07 12.91 -14.20
C VAL A 1212 -14.99 13.56 -12.82
N ASN A 1213 -15.16 14.88 -12.76
CA ASN A 1213 -15.15 15.67 -11.52
C ASN A 1213 -13.92 15.46 -10.61
N GLY A 1214 -12.77 15.14 -11.19
CA GLY A 1214 -11.52 14.87 -10.46
C GLY A 1214 -11.27 13.39 -10.15
N SER A 1215 -12.21 12.50 -10.44
CA SER A 1215 -12.04 11.04 -10.36
C SER A 1215 -11.85 10.41 -11.74
N CYS A 1216 -11.09 9.32 -11.81
CA CYS A 1216 -10.99 8.49 -13.02
C CYS A 1216 -12.13 7.46 -13.06
N GLU A 1217 -13.04 7.57 -14.04
CA GLU A 1217 -14.29 6.77 -14.16
C GLU A 1217 -14.50 6.21 -15.59
N LEU A 1218 -15.30 5.13 -15.75
CA LEU A 1218 -15.49 4.35 -17.00
C LEU A 1218 -16.39 4.99 -18.08
#